data_AF-A0A8J1LYY1-F1
#
_entry.id   AF-A0A8J1LYY1-F1
#
_cell.length_a   1.000
_cell.length_b   1.000
_cell.length_c   1.000
_cell.angle_alpha   90.00
_cell.angle_beta   90.00
_cell.angle_gamma   90.00
#
_symmetry.space_group_name_H-M   'P 1'
#
loop_
_entity.id
_entity.type
_entity.pdbx_description
1 polymer ?
#
loop_
_entity_poly.entity_id
_entity_poly.type
_entity_poly.pdbx_seq_one_letter_code
_entity_poly.pdbx_strand_id
1 'polypeptide(L)'
;MNGSDEIHQFGFIMDTIQKSQGAIKNIERELVCPSCKELYTHPLILPCQHNICHKCLKELLYLSLEDSTDVSSEASTPGSPRIRLTSPSVERIDRLVRSASQRNSLGRRSIGSKRNSLTPKITTIACPGCLHDVDLGERGINGLFRNVTLETIVERYRQAARAATAIMCDYCKPPAQESTKSCMDCNASFCNECFKINHPWGTIKAQHEYVGPTNQFRPKVLMCPEHEMEKVNMYCEICRRPVCHLCKLGGAHANHRVTTMSTAYKTLKEKLTKGISYLISKESQVKDQISELETLIKQTESNGETAKEDATYNFEKLYNILEERKSFVMRSIENSKTLRLEKLKNQMEEYQGLLENNGLVGYAQEVLKETDHSCFVQIAKQLHIRIQRASESLTSFRPAAQPGFDEYFLDVAKEEDLLSEMAFSKALAVPEINTEQSKIYNKARICWNEPSDSLSADSYVLEYRRLDKNEDLLWNEIETTNTSKILTDLDLNSQYCFRVKGYRGSTSTPLSKEVILHTPPAPVFNFLFDDKCGYNKEHLMLHAQRDTVESMAGISLLLGAERVQVGCYTCLDYIIGDTGITKGRHFWAFSIESHSYLVKVGVASDIKLQEWLYNPRDISSPRYDQDSGHDSGSEDTSYDSSQPFTLATIGMNKFFIPKSSHVAGATADRVLPLPTRIGICLDYDEGKVGFYDANNMKCLYERDVDCIGTMYPAFALLGGGAIHLEEVITANHLDYSNEI
;
A
#
# COMPACT_ATOMS: atom_id res chain seq x y z
N MET A 1 21.23 46.26 -12.75
CA MET A 1 21.98 45.85 -11.55
C MET A 1 21.66 44.38 -11.20
N ASN A 2 21.66 43.45 -12.17
CA ASN A 2 21.20 42.05 -11.96
C ASN A 2 22.33 41.01 -12.14
N GLY A 3 23.59 41.43 -12.25
CA GLY A 3 24.71 40.53 -12.51
C GLY A 3 25.39 39.98 -11.25
N SER A 4 25.20 40.61 -10.09
CA SER A 4 25.84 40.23 -8.83
C SER A 4 25.12 39.06 -8.16
N ASP A 5 23.79 39.05 -8.14
CA ASP A 5 23.00 38.04 -7.39
C ASP A 5 23.10 36.63 -8.02
N GLU A 6 23.22 36.53 -9.34
CA GLU A 6 23.43 35.24 -10.03
C GLU A 6 24.80 34.61 -9.73
N ILE A 7 25.83 35.43 -9.47
CA ILE A 7 27.18 34.96 -9.14
C ILE A 7 27.23 34.45 -7.70
N HIS A 8 26.51 35.10 -6.78
CA HIS A 8 26.41 34.67 -5.38
C HIS A 8 25.61 33.37 -5.21
N GLN A 9 24.50 33.20 -5.95
CA GLN A 9 23.71 31.96 -5.91
C GLN A 9 24.47 30.76 -6.50
N PHE A 10 25.26 30.98 -7.56
CA PHE A 10 26.11 29.95 -8.14
C PHE A 10 27.30 29.60 -7.22
N GLY A 11 27.90 30.61 -6.57
CA GLY A 11 28.94 30.41 -5.55
C GLY A 11 28.45 29.56 -4.38
N PHE A 12 27.22 29.80 -3.90
CA PHE A 12 26.61 29.03 -2.82
C PHE A 12 26.36 27.55 -3.20
N ILE A 13 25.90 27.27 -4.42
CA ILE A 13 25.69 25.89 -4.91
C ILE A 13 27.03 25.15 -5.03
N MET A 14 28.06 25.80 -5.59
CA MET A 14 29.39 25.18 -5.73
C MET A 14 30.06 24.95 -4.38
N ASP A 15 29.91 25.87 -3.42
CA ASP A 15 30.46 25.73 -2.06
C ASP A 15 29.72 24.65 -1.25
N THR A 16 28.41 24.46 -1.48
CA THR A 16 27.61 23.38 -0.89
C THR A 16 28.02 22.01 -1.44
N ILE A 17 28.28 21.91 -2.75
CA ILE A 17 28.80 20.69 -3.39
C ILE A 17 30.22 20.38 -2.86
N GLN A 18 31.06 21.39 -2.66
CA GLN A 18 32.43 21.23 -2.16
C GLN A 18 32.50 20.83 -0.68
N LYS A 19 31.51 21.23 0.14
CA LYS A 19 31.37 20.81 1.55
C LYS A 19 30.91 19.36 1.72
N SER A 20 30.30 18.77 0.69
CA SER A 20 29.95 17.34 0.69
C SER A 20 31.15 16.48 0.27
N GLN A 21 31.92 15.97 1.24
CA GLN A 21 33.09 15.10 0.97
C GLN A 21 32.75 13.83 0.14
N GLY A 22 31.46 13.46 0.04
CA GLY A 22 30.95 12.39 -0.83
C GLY A 22 30.76 12.76 -2.31
N ALA A 23 30.65 14.05 -2.67
CA ALA A 23 30.40 14.46 -4.05
C ALA A 23 31.61 14.30 -4.97
N ILE A 24 32.83 14.47 -4.45
CA ILE A 24 34.07 14.30 -5.25
C ILE A 24 34.32 12.82 -5.62
N LYS A 25 33.85 11.86 -4.81
CA LYS A 25 33.94 10.43 -5.15
C LYS A 25 32.82 9.98 -6.10
N ASN A 26 31.66 10.65 -6.08
CA ASN A 26 30.54 10.33 -6.94
C ASN A 26 30.62 10.98 -8.33
N ILE A 27 31.27 12.15 -8.46
CA ILE A 27 31.48 12.80 -9.77
C ILE A 27 32.37 11.98 -10.70
N GLU A 28 33.29 11.16 -10.16
CA GLU A 28 34.17 10.31 -10.97
C GLU A 28 33.38 9.37 -11.90
N ARG A 29 32.24 8.84 -11.43
CA ARG A 29 31.36 7.97 -12.23
C ARG A 29 30.82 8.68 -13.47
N GLU A 30 30.56 9.98 -13.38
CA GLU A 30 30.08 10.81 -14.49
C GLU A 30 31.19 11.22 -15.47
N LEU A 31 32.47 11.07 -15.06
CA LEU A 31 33.65 11.48 -15.84
C LEU A 31 34.35 10.31 -16.55
N VAL A 32 33.84 9.09 -16.40
CA VAL A 32 34.39 7.87 -16.97
C VAL A 32 33.65 7.46 -18.24
N CYS A 33 34.41 7.07 -19.25
CA CYS A 33 33.88 6.52 -20.50
C CYS A 33 33.29 5.11 -20.27
N PRO A 34 32.04 4.84 -20.69
CA PRO A 34 31.42 3.54 -20.47
C PRO A 34 32.11 2.40 -21.22
N SER A 35 32.87 2.70 -22.28
CA SER A 35 33.60 1.73 -23.10
C SER A 35 34.98 1.38 -22.51
N CYS A 36 35.90 2.35 -22.34
CA CYS A 36 37.24 2.06 -21.83
C CYS A 36 37.36 2.05 -20.29
N LYS A 37 36.32 2.47 -19.57
CA LYS A 37 36.30 2.61 -18.10
C LYS A 37 37.39 3.55 -17.55
N GLU A 38 37.98 4.38 -18.41
CA GLU A 38 38.91 5.45 -18.05
C GLU A 38 38.23 6.83 -18.17
N LEU A 39 38.85 7.85 -17.57
CA LEU A 39 38.42 9.24 -17.72
C LEU A 39 38.36 9.65 -19.21
N TYR A 40 37.33 10.40 -19.61
CA TYR A 40 37.15 10.75 -21.01
C TYR A 40 38.39 11.40 -21.66
N THR A 41 38.71 10.95 -22.88
CA THR A 41 39.73 11.51 -23.76
C THR A 41 39.08 11.82 -25.12
N HIS A 42 39.07 13.10 -25.51
CA HIS A 42 38.37 13.58 -26.71
C HIS A 42 36.92 13.04 -26.84
N PRO A 43 36.03 13.32 -25.88
CA PRO A 43 34.66 12.81 -25.88
C PRO A 43 33.83 13.36 -27.04
N LEU A 44 33.05 12.49 -27.66
CA LEU A 44 32.06 12.81 -28.70
C LEU A 44 30.65 12.59 -28.16
N ILE A 45 29.73 13.47 -28.53
CA ILE A 45 28.31 13.40 -28.16
C ILE A 45 27.57 12.58 -29.22
N LEU A 46 27.01 11.44 -28.82
CA LEU A 46 26.17 10.61 -29.67
C LEU A 46 24.76 11.21 -29.81
N PRO A 47 23.99 10.89 -30.86
CA PRO A 47 22.58 11.27 -30.99
C PRO A 47 21.70 10.94 -29.76
N CYS A 48 22.01 9.86 -29.03
CA CYS A 48 21.35 9.49 -27.77
C CYS A 48 21.81 10.32 -26.55
N GLN A 49 22.59 11.40 -26.76
CA GLN A 49 23.15 12.32 -25.74
C GLN A 49 24.21 11.72 -24.79
N HIS A 50 24.58 10.45 -24.96
CA HIS A 50 25.70 9.85 -24.25
C HIS A 50 27.04 10.26 -24.85
N ASN A 51 28.08 10.21 -24.03
CA ASN A 51 29.44 10.56 -24.42
C ASN A 51 30.28 9.29 -24.58
N ILE A 52 31.18 9.30 -25.58
CA ILE A 52 32.16 8.23 -25.78
C ILE A 52 33.48 8.82 -26.29
N CYS A 53 34.63 8.28 -25.87
CA CYS A 53 35.93 8.72 -26.38
C CYS A 53 36.01 8.48 -27.90
N HIS A 54 36.61 9.41 -28.64
CA HIS A 54 36.80 9.26 -30.09
C HIS A 54 37.50 7.95 -30.47
N LYS A 55 38.49 7.51 -29.69
CA LYS A 55 39.20 6.23 -29.89
C LYS A 55 38.25 5.03 -29.72
N CYS A 56 37.50 5.00 -28.62
CA CYS A 56 36.53 3.94 -28.33
C CYS A 56 35.44 3.85 -29.40
N LEU A 57 34.94 4.98 -29.88
CA LEU A 57 33.95 4.99 -30.96
C LEU A 57 34.51 4.43 -32.28
N LYS A 58 35.77 4.75 -32.60
CA LYS A 58 36.45 4.22 -33.78
C LYS A 58 36.65 2.70 -33.69
N GLU A 59 36.98 2.20 -32.50
CA GLU A 59 37.12 0.76 -32.23
C GLU A 59 35.78 0.02 -32.33
N LEU A 60 34.69 0.58 -31.77
CA LEU A 60 33.35 0.01 -31.90
C LEU A 60 32.87 -0.08 -33.35
N LEU A 61 33.17 0.93 -34.17
CA LEU A 61 32.85 0.92 -35.60
C LEU A 61 33.69 -0.10 -36.37
N TYR A 62 34.93 -0.34 -35.96
CA TYR A 62 35.78 -1.38 -36.57
C TYR A 62 35.24 -2.79 -36.26
N LEU A 63 34.87 -3.04 -35.01
CA LEU A 63 34.26 -4.31 -34.58
C LEU A 63 32.91 -4.58 -35.27
N SER A 64 32.09 -3.54 -35.45
CA SER A 64 30.81 -3.66 -36.16
C SER A 64 30.97 -3.96 -37.66
N LEU A 65 32.15 -3.73 -38.25
CA LEU A 65 32.43 -4.06 -39.65
C LEU A 65 32.90 -5.52 -39.81
N GLU A 66 33.63 -6.07 -38.84
CA GLU A 66 34.09 -7.47 -38.87
C GLU A 66 32.94 -8.47 -38.73
N ASP A 67 31.92 -8.16 -37.92
CA ASP A 67 30.68 -8.97 -37.78
C ASP A 67 29.84 -9.05 -39.07
N SER A 68 30.07 -8.14 -40.04
CA SER A 68 29.33 -8.11 -41.31
C SER A 68 29.97 -8.95 -42.42
N THR A 69 31.16 -9.51 -42.21
CA THR A 69 31.90 -10.27 -43.23
C THR A 69 31.83 -11.80 -43.12
N ASP A 70 31.23 -12.38 -42.07
CA ASP A 70 31.05 -13.83 -41.96
C ASP A 70 29.57 -14.23 -41.93
N VAL A 71 28.99 -14.42 -43.12
CA VAL A 71 27.80 -15.26 -43.29
C VAL A 71 28.06 -16.26 -44.41
N SER A 72 28.60 -17.42 -44.06
CA SER A 72 28.31 -18.69 -44.72
C SER A 72 28.56 -19.89 -43.78
N SER A 73 27.45 -20.55 -43.46
CA SER A 73 27.31 -22.00 -43.24
C SER A 73 27.30 -22.59 -41.81
N GLU A 74 26.07 -23.05 -41.47
CA GLU A 74 25.69 -24.38 -40.94
C GLU A 74 25.78 -24.67 -39.41
N ALA A 75 24.57 -24.76 -38.83
CA ALA A 75 24.05 -25.65 -37.78
C ALA A 75 25.01 -26.45 -36.88
N SER A 76 24.85 -26.30 -35.56
CA SER A 76 24.48 -27.34 -34.56
C SER A 76 24.67 -26.85 -33.12
N THR A 77 23.67 -27.05 -32.26
CA THR A 77 23.68 -26.92 -30.78
C THR A 77 24.40 -28.10 -30.08
N PRO A 78 24.58 -28.14 -28.73
CA PRO A 78 24.83 -27.10 -27.72
C PRO A 78 25.99 -27.47 -26.73
N GLY A 79 26.57 -26.50 -26.00
CA GLY A 79 27.41 -26.82 -24.83
C GLY A 79 28.23 -25.67 -24.22
N SER A 80 27.79 -25.19 -23.05
CA SER A 80 28.44 -24.43 -21.95
C SER A 80 29.61 -23.43 -22.18
N PRO A 81 29.61 -22.28 -21.47
CA PRO A 81 30.59 -21.20 -21.65
C PRO A 81 31.89 -21.44 -20.86
N ARG A 82 33.04 -21.23 -21.51
CA ARG A 82 34.32 -21.02 -20.82
C ARG A 82 34.94 -19.69 -21.25
N ILE A 83 35.12 -18.84 -20.24
CA ILE A 83 35.82 -17.56 -20.27
C ILE A 83 37.30 -17.79 -20.65
N ARG A 84 37.78 -17.11 -21.69
CA ARG A 84 39.21 -16.82 -21.89
C ARG A 84 39.40 -15.32 -22.07
N LEU A 85 40.09 -14.73 -21.11
CA LEU A 85 40.75 -13.42 -21.20
C LEU A 85 41.98 -13.55 -22.11
N THR A 86 42.14 -12.61 -23.05
CA THR A 86 43.43 -12.35 -23.72
C THR A 86 43.68 -10.84 -23.75
N SER A 87 44.84 -10.46 -23.19
CA SER A 87 45.38 -9.10 -23.05
C SER A 87 45.83 -8.48 -24.39
N PRO A 88 45.97 -7.14 -24.49
CA PRO A 88 46.45 -6.49 -25.71
C PRO A 88 47.98 -6.31 -25.69
N SER A 89 48.65 -6.62 -26.81
CA SER A 89 50.02 -6.17 -27.09
C SER A 89 50.06 -5.26 -28.31
N VAL A 90 50.84 -4.20 -28.16
CA VAL A 90 51.15 -3.12 -29.12
C VAL A 90 51.97 -3.64 -30.30
N GLU A 91 51.59 -3.31 -31.55
CA GLU A 91 52.49 -2.78 -32.60
C GLU A 91 51.84 -2.65 -34.00
N ARG A 92 52.32 -1.65 -34.74
CA ARG A 92 52.10 -1.30 -36.16
C ARG A 92 50.91 -0.41 -36.55
N ILE A 93 51.16 0.90 -36.43
CA ILE A 93 50.64 1.93 -37.33
C ILE A 93 51.84 2.43 -38.16
N ASP A 94 51.84 2.24 -39.48
CA ASP A 94 52.06 3.33 -40.43
C ASP A 94 52.01 2.88 -41.90
N ARG A 95 51.67 3.86 -42.76
CA ARG A 95 51.62 3.88 -44.24
C ARG A 95 50.25 3.61 -44.84
N LEU A 96 49.61 4.69 -45.31
CA LEU A 96 49.31 4.89 -46.74
C LEU A 96 48.67 6.28 -46.95
N VAL A 97 49.46 7.21 -47.50
CA VAL A 97 48.97 8.39 -48.23
C VAL A 97 49.83 8.54 -49.49
N ARG A 98 49.17 8.85 -50.62
CA ARG A 98 49.67 9.13 -51.99
C ARG A 98 49.94 7.86 -52.82
N SER A 99 49.45 7.67 -54.06
CA SER A 99 49.20 8.64 -55.14
C SER A 99 48.33 8.06 -56.28
N ALA A 100 47.51 8.94 -56.88
CA ALA A 100 47.27 9.20 -58.31
C ALA A 100 46.92 8.08 -59.35
N SER A 101 45.72 8.21 -59.92
CA SER A 101 45.37 8.33 -61.36
C SER A 101 46.26 7.69 -62.45
N GLN A 102 45.69 6.76 -63.25
CA GLN A 102 45.34 6.92 -64.69
C GLN A 102 45.14 5.58 -65.46
N ARG A 103 44.08 5.56 -66.27
CA ARG A 103 43.88 4.91 -67.61
C ARG A 103 43.47 3.43 -67.79
N ASN A 104 42.25 3.31 -68.32
CA ASN A 104 41.82 2.70 -69.59
C ASN A 104 41.71 1.17 -69.81
N SER A 105 40.44 0.75 -69.91
CA SER A 105 39.75 0.21 -71.11
C SER A 105 39.69 -1.29 -71.42
N LEU A 106 38.51 -1.67 -71.96
CA LEU A 106 38.05 -2.91 -72.63
C LEU A 106 37.41 -3.97 -71.70
N GLY A 107 36.16 -4.44 -71.85
CA GLY A 107 35.06 -4.16 -72.78
C GLY A 107 33.92 -5.19 -72.63
N ARG A 108 32.68 -4.79 -73.04
CA ARG A 108 31.52 -5.62 -73.49
C ARG A 108 30.80 -6.52 -72.44
N ARG A 109 29.46 -6.62 -72.33
CA ARG A 109 28.27 -5.97 -72.92
C ARG A 109 27.01 -6.45 -72.12
N SER A 110 26.05 -5.53 -71.87
CA SER A 110 24.57 -5.71 -71.89
C SER A 110 23.89 -6.72 -70.93
N ILE A 111 22.70 -6.50 -70.32
CA ILE A 111 21.56 -5.56 -70.46
C ILE A 111 20.73 -5.65 -69.15
N GLY A 112 20.13 -4.55 -68.67
CA GLY A 112 18.92 -4.61 -67.83
C GLY A 112 18.84 -3.70 -66.58
N SER A 113 18.12 -2.59 -66.71
CA SER A 113 17.44 -1.80 -65.65
C SER A 113 18.24 -1.07 -64.56
N LYS A 114 18.27 0.27 -64.68
CA LYS A 114 18.81 1.21 -63.68
C LYS A 114 17.84 1.41 -62.52
N ARG A 115 18.22 0.98 -61.32
CA ARG A 115 17.93 1.68 -60.06
C ARG A 115 19.25 1.87 -59.31
N ASN A 116 19.53 3.11 -58.91
CA ASN A 116 20.69 3.48 -58.11
C ASN A 116 20.76 2.63 -56.84
N SER A 117 21.79 1.79 -56.71
CA SER A 117 22.11 1.09 -55.47
C SER A 117 23.51 1.53 -55.03
N LEU A 118 23.58 2.68 -54.35
CA LEU A 118 24.65 2.96 -53.42
C LEU A 118 24.33 2.12 -52.19
N THR A 119 25.09 1.05 -51.96
CA THR A 119 25.06 0.30 -50.70
C THR A 119 25.30 1.28 -49.53
N PRO A 120 24.42 1.39 -48.53
CA PRO A 120 24.68 2.22 -47.38
C PRO A 120 25.81 1.58 -46.58
N LYS A 121 26.86 2.35 -46.28
CA LYS A 121 27.81 1.96 -45.23
C LYS A 121 26.99 1.87 -43.93
N ILE A 122 27.03 0.74 -43.25
CA ILE A 122 26.37 0.58 -41.95
C ILE A 122 26.96 1.62 -40.99
N THR A 123 26.14 2.57 -40.54
CA THR A 123 26.51 3.68 -39.65
C THR A 123 25.85 3.58 -38.28
N THR A 124 25.21 2.44 -37.99
CA THR A 124 24.51 2.18 -36.72
C THR A 124 25.43 1.53 -35.71
N ILE A 125 25.46 2.06 -34.48
CA ILE A 125 26.20 1.47 -33.35
C ILE A 125 25.32 1.39 -32.10
N ALA A 126 25.44 0.30 -31.34
CA ALA A 126 24.84 0.21 -30.02
C ALA A 126 25.61 1.09 -29.03
N CYS A 127 24.94 2.06 -28.40
CA CYS A 127 25.57 2.92 -27.41
C CYS A 127 25.90 2.13 -26.13
N PRO A 128 27.17 2.07 -25.65
CA PRO A 128 27.51 1.35 -24.42
C PRO A 128 26.89 1.94 -23.14
N GLY A 129 26.36 3.16 -23.21
CA GLY A 129 25.72 3.84 -22.08
C GLY A 129 24.24 3.47 -21.90
N CYS A 130 23.47 3.43 -23.00
CA CYS A 130 22.03 3.15 -22.95
C CYS A 130 21.59 1.91 -23.71
N LEU A 131 22.50 1.20 -24.39
CA LEU A 131 22.26 0.01 -25.20
C LEU A 131 21.31 0.20 -26.40
N HIS A 132 20.99 1.45 -26.76
CA HIS A 132 20.17 1.75 -27.94
C HIS A 132 21.04 1.86 -29.19
N ASP A 133 20.51 1.42 -30.33
CA ASP A 133 21.13 1.60 -31.63
C ASP A 133 21.06 3.06 -32.08
N VAL A 134 22.22 3.58 -32.47
CA VAL A 134 22.41 4.99 -32.82
C VAL A 134 22.95 5.08 -34.24
N ASP A 135 22.19 5.72 -35.12
CA ASP A 135 22.65 6.03 -36.48
C ASP A 135 23.53 7.28 -36.51
N LEU A 136 24.77 7.10 -36.99
CA LEU A 136 25.75 8.18 -37.14
C LEU A 136 25.62 8.94 -38.47
N GLY A 137 24.77 8.46 -39.40
CA GLY A 137 24.54 9.07 -40.70
C GLY A 137 25.73 9.08 -41.65
N GLU A 138 25.59 9.72 -42.82
CA GLU A 138 26.54 9.65 -43.94
C GLU A 138 27.97 10.12 -43.64
N ARG A 139 28.15 10.95 -42.60
CA ARG A 139 29.45 11.50 -42.18
C ARG A 139 30.11 10.70 -41.05
N GLY A 140 29.44 9.68 -40.50
CA GLY A 140 29.94 8.83 -39.42
C GLY A 140 30.44 9.64 -38.22
N ILE A 141 31.60 9.25 -37.67
CA ILE A 141 32.25 9.91 -36.51
C ILE A 141 32.44 11.43 -36.72
N ASN A 142 32.73 11.86 -37.95
CA ASN A 142 33.03 13.26 -38.26
C ASN A 142 31.78 14.16 -38.18
N GLY A 143 30.58 13.57 -38.17
CA GLY A 143 29.32 14.31 -37.99
C GLY A 143 28.98 14.62 -36.53
N LEU A 144 29.75 14.09 -35.57
CA LEU A 144 29.46 14.24 -34.14
C LEU A 144 30.14 15.47 -33.53
N PHE A 145 29.47 16.07 -32.55
CA PHE A 145 30.06 17.16 -31.77
C PHE A 145 31.07 16.63 -30.75
N ARG A 146 32.23 17.28 -30.66
CA ARG A 146 33.16 17.10 -29.54
C ARG A 146 32.62 17.78 -28.29
N ASN A 147 32.62 17.09 -27.16
CA ASN A 147 32.23 17.64 -25.88
C ASN A 147 33.43 18.33 -25.18
N VAL A 148 33.76 19.54 -25.65
CA VAL A 148 34.88 20.34 -25.12
C VAL A 148 34.67 20.70 -23.64
N THR A 149 33.41 20.85 -23.21
CA THR A 149 33.08 21.14 -21.81
C THR A 149 33.39 19.96 -20.89
N LEU A 150 32.99 18.74 -21.26
CA LEU A 150 33.32 17.53 -20.52
C LEU A 150 34.83 17.31 -20.46
N GLU A 151 35.54 17.55 -21.56
CA GLU A 151 37.00 17.50 -21.58
C GLU A 151 37.64 18.50 -20.60
N THR A 152 37.10 19.72 -20.52
CA THR A 152 37.55 20.73 -19.56
C THR A 152 37.21 20.36 -18.11
N ILE A 153 36.06 19.71 -17.87
CA ILE A 153 35.68 19.23 -16.53
C ILE A 153 36.60 18.10 -16.08
N VAL A 154 36.84 17.11 -16.95
CA VAL A 154 37.79 16.01 -16.69
C VAL A 154 39.18 16.55 -16.44
N GLU A 155 39.62 17.57 -17.17
CA GLU A 155 40.93 18.19 -16.96
C GLU A 155 41.03 18.88 -15.59
N ARG A 156 40.01 19.66 -15.20
CA ARG A 156 39.96 20.25 -13.85
C ARG A 156 39.94 19.16 -12.76
N TYR A 157 39.24 18.05 -13.00
CA TYR A 157 39.23 16.91 -12.09
C TYR A 157 40.62 16.25 -11.97
N ARG A 158 41.31 16.01 -13.09
CA ARG A 158 42.70 15.49 -13.12
C ARG A 158 43.66 16.41 -12.35
N GLN A 159 43.54 17.72 -12.55
CA GLN A 159 44.35 18.72 -11.86
C GLN A 159 44.09 18.74 -10.34
N ALA A 160 42.83 18.58 -9.92
CA ALA A 160 42.45 18.53 -8.52
C ALA A 160 42.81 17.20 -7.82
N ALA A 161 42.85 16.08 -8.54
CA ALA A 161 43.07 14.74 -7.99
C ALA A 161 44.55 14.38 -7.69
N ARG A 162 45.51 15.27 -8.00
CA ARG A 162 46.99 15.19 -7.85
C ARG A 162 47.74 14.71 -9.11
N ALA A 163 48.69 15.57 -9.53
CA ALA A 163 49.82 15.35 -10.43
C ALA A 163 49.53 15.17 -11.93
N ALA A 164 49.69 16.27 -12.67
CA ALA A 164 49.96 16.27 -14.09
C ALA A 164 51.08 15.25 -14.41
N THR A 165 50.78 14.25 -15.23
CA THR A 165 51.83 13.56 -15.99
C THR A 165 52.63 14.63 -16.73
N ALA A 166 53.92 14.76 -16.42
CA ALA A 166 54.78 15.70 -17.12
C ALA A 166 54.73 15.39 -18.62
N ILE A 167 54.39 16.40 -19.42
CA ILE A 167 54.33 16.24 -20.88
C ILE A 167 55.77 16.17 -21.36
N MET A 168 56.15 15.05 -21.96
CA MET A 168 57.53 14.81 -22.40
C MET A 168 57.80 15.50 -23.74
N CYS A 169 59.07 15.82 -24.01
CA CYS A 169 59.51 16.39 -25.28
C CYS A 169 59.44 15.34 -26.41
N ASP A 170 58.77 15.67 -27.51
CA ASP A 170 58.56 14.78 -28.66
C ASP A 170 59.84 14.55 -29.49
N TYR A 171 60.87 15.37 -29.31
CA TYR A 171 62.08 15.42 -30.15
C TYR A 171 63.39 15.05 -29.44
N CYS A 172 63.35 14.76 -28.14
CA CYS A 172 64.53 14.32 -27.40
C CYS A 172 64.89 12.86 -27.75
N LYS A 173 66.19 12.56 -27.89
CA LYS A 173 66.66 11.17 -27.86
C LYS A 173 66.48 10.60 -26.44
N PRO A 174 66.15 9.31 -26.26
CA PRO A 174 65.92 8.73 -24.93
C PRO A 174 67.15 8.90 -24.01
N PRO A 175 66.98 9.26 -22.72
CA PRO A 175 65.69 9.52 -22.06
C PRO A 175 65.11 10.89 -22.45
N ALA A 176 63.81 10.91 -22.79
CA ALA A 176 63.09 12.13 -23.14
C ALA A 176 63.04 13.08 -21.92
N GLN A 177 63.29 14.37 -22.14
CA GLN A 177 63.18 15.39 -21.10
C GLN A 177 61.76 15.94 -21.02
N GLU A 178 61.39 16.52 -19.87
CA GLU A 178 60.12 17.22 -19.70
C GLU A 178 60.03 18.42 -20.67
N SER A 179 58.90 18.52 -21.35
CA SER A 179 58.58 19.65 -22.20
C SER A 179 58.41 20.90 -21.35
N THR A 180 58.95 22.02 -21.83
CA THR A 180 58.76 23.34 -21.20
C THR A 180 57.90 24.25 -22.04
N LYS A 181 57.73 23.94 -23.34
CA LYS A 181 56.96 24.73 -24.30
C LYS A 181 56.28 23.82 -25.32
N SER A 182 55.03 24.12 -25.65
CA SER A 182 54.28 23.44 -26.70
C SER A 182 53.93 24.45 -27.79
N CYS A 183 54.24 24.14 -29.04
CA CYS A 183 53.97 25.00 -30.18
C CYS A 183 52.61 24.63 -30.80
N MET A 184 51.69 25.58 -30.86
CA MET A 184 50.34 25.37 -31.42
C MET A 184 50.38 25.13 -32.92
N ASP A 185 51.27 25.80 -33.65
CA ASP A 185 51.41 25.62 -35.10
C ASP A 185 52.17 24.33 -35.48
N CYS A 186 53.08 23.83 -34.62
CA CYS A 186 53.80 22.58 -34.86
C CYS A 186 53.09 21.36 -34.25
N ASN A 187 52.00 21.54 -33.51
CA ASN A 187 51.31 20.49 -32.76
C ASN A 187 52.25 19.59 -31.95
N ALA A 188 53.29 20.17 -31.34
CA ALA A 188 54.30 19.39 -30.62
C ALA A 188 54.85 20.10 -29.39
N SER A 189 55.34 19.28 -28.45
CA SER A 189 55.88 19.65 -27.15
C SER A 189 57.40 19.52 -27.17
N PHE A 190 58.10 20.57 -26.73
CA PHE A 190 59.54 20.69 -26.79
C PHE A 190 60.14 21.01 -25.41
N CYS A 191 61.26 20.36 -25.08
CA CYS A 191 62.14 20.88 -24.03
C CYS A 191 62.79 22.18 -24.51
N ASN A 192 63.34 22.97 -23.59
CA ASN A 192 63.95 24.26 -23.91
C ASN A 192 65.06 24.18 -24.98
N GLU A 193 65.78 23.06 -25.05
CA GLU A 193 66.87 22.86 -26.02
C GLU A 193 66.32 22.50 -27.41
N CYS A 194 65.39 21.53 -27.48
CA CYS A 194 64.73 21.15 -28.73
C CYS A 194 63.88 22.29 -29.32
N PHE A 195 63.30 23.16 -28.48
CA PHE A 195 62.55 24.33 -28.95
C PHE A 195 63.47 25.33 -29.67
N LYS A 196 64.65 25.62 -29.13
CA LYS A 196 65.62 26.55 -29.76
C LYS A 196 66.15 26.02 -31.09
N ILE A 197 66.30 24.70 -31.22
CA ILE A 197 66.77 24.05 -32.44
C ILE A 197 65.70 24.07 -33.53
N ASN A 198 64.43 23.84 -33.17
CA ASN A 198 63.32 23.79 -34.12
C ASN A 198 62.71 25.17 -34.43
N HIS A 199 62.90 26.15 -33.54
CA HIS A 199 62.44 27.54 -33.66
C HIS A 199 63.61 28.53 -33.50
N PRO A 200 64.63 28.48 -34.38
CA PRO A 200 65.76 29.40 -34.32
C PRO A 200 65.33 30.82 -34.68
N TRP A 201 65.88 31.80 -33.95
CA TRP A 201 65.54 33.21 -34.09
C TRP A 201 65.79 33.71 -35.54
N GLY A 202 64.83 34.47 -36.10
CA GLY A 202 64.89 34.98 -37.47
C GLY A 202 64.25 34.09 -38.54
N THR A 203 63.65 32.95 -38.18
CA THR A 203 62.90 32.09 -39.11
C THR A 203 61.38 32.28 -39.01
N ILE A 204 60.64 31.89 -40.05
CA ILE A 204 59.16 31.89 -40.04
C ILE A 204 58.63 31.05 -38.86
N LYS A 205 59.32 29.96 -38.52
CA LYS A 205 58.97 29.11 -37.38
C LYS A 205 59.10 29.82 -36.03
N ALA A 206 59.97 30.81 -35.89
CA ALA A 206 60.10 31.58 -34.65
C ALA A 206 58.87 32.46 -34.35
N GLN A 207 57.99 32.68 -35.34
CA GLN A 207 56.72 33.41 -35.17
C GLN A 207 55.56 32.51 -34.76
N HIS A 208 55.78 31.20 -34.63
CA HIS A 208 54.73 30.29 -34.19
C HIS A 208 54.28 30.59 -32.76
N GLU A 209 52.97 30.47 -32.52
CA GLU A 209 52.40 30.64 -31.20
C GLU A 209 52.78 29.44 -30.32
N TYR A 210 53.46 29.71 -29.22
CA TYR A 210 53.81 28.68 -28.23
C TYR A 210 53.18 29.01 -26.87
N VAL A 211 52.74 27.96 -26.20
CA VAL A 211 52.14 27.98 -24.86
C VAL A 211 52.96 27.09 -23.92
N GLY A 212 52.62 27.07 -22.62
CA GLY A 212 53.17 26.07 -21.71
C GLY A 212 52.84 24.63 -22.16
N PRO A 213 53.48 23.61 -21.58
CA PRO A 213 53.32 22.22 -22.01
C PRO A 213 51.85 21.81 -22.06
N THR A 214 51.35 21.41 -23.24
CA THR A 214 49.97 20.97 -23.43
C THR A 214 49.90 19.84 -24.45
N ASN A 215 48.99 18.89 -24.20
CA ASN A 215 48.63 17.86 -25.18
C ASN A 215 47.46 18.33 -26.09
N GLN A 216 47.04 19.59 -25.98
CA GLN A 216 45.85 20.13 -26.65
C GLN A 216 46.22 21.27 -27.59
N PHE A 217 46.59 20.93 -28.82
CA PHE A 217 46.92 21.92 -29.86
C PHE A 217 45.70 22.40 -30.66
N ARG A 218 44.48 21.98 -30.29
CA ARG A 218 43.24 22.32 -31.00
C ARG A 218 42.54 23.52 -30.37
N PRO A 219 41.94 24.44 -31.16
CA PRO A 219 41.17 25.57 -30.65
C PRO A 219 40.04 25.11 -29.71
N LYS A 220 39.87 25.79 -28.56
CA LYS A 220 38.80 25.54 -27.58
C LYS A 220 37.41 26.04 -28.02
N VAL A 221 37.28 26.43 -29.29
CA VAL A 221 36.04 26.98 -29.86
C VAL A 221 35.27 25.85 -30.51
N LEU A 222 33.96 25.77 -30.23
CA LEU A 222 33.09 24.79 -30.85
C LEU A 222 32.84 25.17 -32.32
N MET A 223 33.42 24.37 -33.22
CA MET A 223 33.23 24.51 -34.66
C MET A 223 32.06 23.63 -35.12
N CYS A 224 31.41 24.03 -36.22
CA CYS A 224 30.31 23.27 -36.77
C CYS A 224 30.81 21.98 -37.45
N PRO A 225 30.28 20.78 -37.11
CA PRO A 225 30.62 19.52 -37.78
C PRO A 225 30.23 19.51 -39.26
N GLU A 226 29.25 20.34 -39.65
CA GLU A 226 28.81 20.45 -41.04
C GLU A 226 29.67 21.44 -41.85
N HIS A 227 30.16 22.49 -41.19
CA HIS A 227 30.89 23.63 -41.76
C HIS A 227 32.14 23.92 -40.92
N GLU A 228 33.25 23.25 -41.25
CA GLU A 228 34.46 23.18 -40.40
C GLU A 228 35.09 24.55 -40.05
N MET A 229 34.87 25.57 -40.89
CA MET A 229 35.39 26.93 -40.69
C MET A 229 34.43 27.84 -39.91
N GLU A 230 33.19 27.40 -39.66
CA GLU A 230 32.17 28.21 -39.01
C GLU A 230 32.01 27.89 -37.53
N LYS A 231 31.94 28.95 -36.72
CA LYS A 231 31.67 28.85 -35.28
C LYS A 231 30.18 28.65 -35.06
N VAL A 232 29.80 27.78 -34.13
CA VAL A 232 28.40 27.65 -33.72
C VAL A 232 28.02 28.82 -32.81
N ASN A 233 27.00 29.58 -33.18
CA ASN A 233 26.58 30.81 -32.51
C ASN A 233 25.06 30.92 -32.31
N MET A 234 24.31 29.89 -32.74
CA MET A 234 22.86 29.84 -32.63
C MET A 234 22.41 28.48 -32.08
N TYR A 235 21.19 28.42 -31.56
CA TYR A 235 20.61 27.21 -30.98
C TYR A 235 19.33 26.84 -31.71
N CYS A 236 19.26 25.62 -32.24
CA CYS A 236 18.06 25.11 -32.86
C CYS A 236 17.13 24.51 -31.78
N GLU A 237 15.94 25.08 -31.59
CA GLU A 237 14.99 24.60 -30.58
C GLU A 237 14.42 23.22 -30.91
N ILE A 238 14.23 22.92 -32.20
CA ILE A 238 13.65 21.66 -32.68
C ILE A 238 14.64 20.50 -32.50
N CYS A 239 15.85 20.64 -33.03
CA CYS A 239 16.90 19.62 -32.91
C CYS A 239 17.67 19.64 -31.59
N ARG A 240 17.35 20.59 -30.70
CA ARG A 240 17.98 20.79 -29.38
C ARG A 240 19.51 20.81 -29.40
N ARG A 241 20.12 21.35 -30.46
CA ARG A 241 21.58 21.36 -30.67
C ARG A 241 22.09 22.74 -31.14
N PRO A 242 23.36 23.09 -30.83
CA PRO A 242 23.98 24.31 -31.36
C PRO A 242 24.23 24.19 -32.86
N VAL A 243 24.04 25.28 -33.59
CA VAL A 243 24.19 25.37 -35.06
C VAL A 243 24.92 26.66 -35.44
N CYS A 244 25.57 26.69 -36.61
CA CYS A 244 26.17 27.91 -37.18
C CYS A 244 25.19 28.62 -38.13
N HIS A 245 25.58 29.79 -38.65
CA HIS A 245 24.74 30.54 -39.58
C HIS A 245 24.52 29.83 -40.92
N LEU A 246 25.50 29.08 -41.44
CA LEU A 246 25.36 28.34 -42.69
C LEU A 246 24.34 27.20 -42.57
N CYS A 247 24.28 26.53 -41.42
CA CYS A 247 23.24 25.53 -41.14
C CYS A 247 21.82 26.11 -41.24
N LYS A 248 21.64 27.41 -40.94
CA LYS A 248 20.34 28.09 -41.02
C LYS A 248 20.07 28.70 -42.41
N LEU A 249 21.08 29.22 -43.09
CA LEU A 249 20.90 29.93 -44.37
C LEU A 249 20.68 28.99 -45.56
N GLY A 250 21.19 27.75 -45.50
CA GLY A 250 21.01 26.78 -46.59
C GLY A 250 21.31 25.32 -46.23
N GLY A 251 21.47 25.02 -44.94
CA GLY A 251 21.76 23.66 -44.46
C GLY A 251 20.53 22.93 -43.90
N ALA A 252 20.79 21.86 -43.15
CA ALA A 252 19.76 20.96 -42.59
C ALA A 252 18.78 21.64 -41.59
N HIS A 253 19.04 22.89 -41.19
CA HIS A 253 18.22 23.64 -40.24
C HIS A 253 17.53 24.87 -40.85
N ALA A 254 17.44 24.95 -42.18
CA ALA A 254 16.80 26.07 -42.87
C ALA A 254 15.38 26.36 -42.38
N ASN A 255 14.59 25.30 -42.17
CA ASN A 255 13.19 25.40 -41.73
C ASN A 255 12.99 25.28 -40.21
N HIS A 256 14.06 25.15 -39.44
CA HIS A 256 13.95 25.02 -37.99
C HIS A 256 13.94 26.37 -37.28
N ARG A 257 13.21 26.46 -36.17
CA ARG A 257 13.25 27.61 -35.28
C ARG A 257 14.59 27.64 -34.56
N VAL A 258 15.28 28.78 -34.70
CA VAL A 258 16.64 28.99 -34.18
C VAL A 258 16.66 30.28 -33.37
N THR A 259 17.29 30.24 -32.21
CA THR A 259 17.47 31.38 -31.30
C THR A 259 18.95 31.71 -31.10
N THR A 260 19.23 32.87 -30.50
CA THR A 260 20.60 33.28 -30.18
C THR A 260 21.18 32.40 -29.08
N MET A 261 22.48 32.13 -29.12
CA MET A 261 23.13 31.32 -28.09
C MET A 261 22.93 31.89 -26.67
N SER A 262 22.88 33.22 -26.53
CA SER A 262 22.69 33.90 -25.24
C SER A 262 21.32 33.63 -24.61
N THR A 263 20.26 33.56 -25.42
CA THR A 263 18.89 33.28 -24.91
C THR A 263 18.77 31.82 -24.50
N ALA A 264 19.23 30.89 -25.35
CA ALA A 264 19.27 29.46 -25.04
C ALA A 264 20.10 29.17 -23.78
N TYR A 265 21.25 29.84 -23.60
CA TYR A 265 22.09 29.74 -22.41
C TYR A 265 21.31 30.09 -21.13
N LYS A 266 20.63 31.24 -21.08
CA LYS A 266 19.85 31.65 -19.90
C LYS A 266 18.76 30.63 -19.56
N THR A 267 17.95 30.24 -20.54
CA THR A 267 16.85 29.30 -20.33
C THR A 267 17.33 27.92 -19.89
N LEU A 268 18.39 27.37 -20.50
CA LEU A 268 18.93 26.06 -20.12
C LEU A 268 19.60 26.12 -18.74
N LYS A 269 20.34 27.20 -18.44
CA LYS A 269 20.96 27.41 -17.12
C LYS A 269 19.91 27.47 -16.02
N GLU A 270 18.85 28.26 -16.19
CA GLU A 270 17.77 28.35 -15.20
C GLU A 270 17.06 27.00 -14.97
N LYS A 271 16.77 26.25 -16.05
CA LYS A 271 16.16 24.92 -15.94
C LYS A 271 17.04 23.94 -15.16
N LEU A 272 18.35 23.92 -15.46
CA LEU A 272 19.31 23.07 -14.75
C LEU A 272 19.42 23.48 -13.28
N THR A 273 19.52 24.78 -12.98
CA THR A 273 19.59 25.26 -11.60
C THR A 273 18.35 24.87 -10.80
N LYS A 274 17.14 25.04 -11.35
CA LYS A 274 15.89 24.61 -10.69
C LYS A 274 15.85 23.10 -10.46
N GLY A 275 16.26 22.30 -11.45
CA GLY A 275 16.32 20.84 -11.32
C GLY A 275 17.30 20.38 -10.24
N ILE A 276 18.50 20.97 -10.18
CA ILE A 276 19.50 20.66 -9.16
C ILE A 276 19.00 21.06 -7.76
N SER A 277 18.43 22.25 -7.60
CA SER A 277 17.86 22.69 -6.32
C SER A 277 16.76 21.75 -5.84
N TYR A 278 15.90 21.27 -6.74
CA TYR A 278 14.87 20.29 -6.41
C TYR A 278 15.50 18.97 -5.93
N LEU A 279 16.50 18.42 -6.64
CA LEU A 279 17.15 17.17 -6.23
C LEU A 279 17.84 17.29 -4.86
N ILE A 280 18.53 18.40 -4.60
CA ILE A 280 19.15 18.68 -3.29
C ILE A 280 18.08 18.75 -2.20
N SER A 281 16.94 19.41 -2.46
CA SER A 281 15.85 19.49 -1.48
C SER A 281 15.24 18.13 -1.14
N LYS A 282 15.30 17.17 -2.06
CA LYS A 282 14.77 15.81 -1.88
C LYS A 282 15.75 14.84 -1.23
N GLU A 283 17.02 15.20 -1.11
CA GLU A 283 18.03 14.35 -0.47
C GLU A 283 17.68 14.00 0.97
N SER A 284 17.18 14.97 1.76
CA SER A 284 16.76 14.73 3.15
C SER A 284 15.62 13.71 3.21
N GLN A 285 14.58 13.89 2.38
CA GLN A 285 13.42 13.00 2.34
C GLN A 285 13.82 11.54 2.05
N VAL A 286 14.76 11.33 1.12
CA VAL A 286 15.25 9.98 0.81
C VAL A 286 16.03 9.38 1.98
N LYS A 287 16.84 10.18 2.69
CA LYS A 287 17.53 9.71 3.91
C LYS A 287 16.56 9.33 5.01
N ASP A 288 15.50 10.13 5.21
CA ASP A 288 14.46 9.85 6.19
C ASP A 288 13.75 8.53 5.87
N GLN A 289 13.39 8.32 4.59
CA GLN A 289 12.80 7.06 4.12
C GLN A 289 13.73 5.85 4.31
N ILE A 290 15.03 6.00 4.08
CA ILE A 290 16.00 4.93 4.35
C ILE A 290 16.01 4.59 5.85
N SER A 291 16.01 5.60 6.72
CA SER A 291 16.01 5.38 8.18
C SER A 291 14.72 4.71 8.68
N GLU A 292 13.57 5.04 8.07
CA GLU A 292 12.29 4.38 8.35
C GLU A 292 12.34 2.90 7.95
N LEU A 293 12.84 2.59 6.76
CA LEU A 293 13.03 1.21 6.30
C LEU A 293 14.00 0.42 7.21
N GLU A 294 15.11 1.03 7.63
CA GLU A 294 16.04 0.40 8.57
C GLU A 294 15.38 0.07 9.92
N THR A 295 14.47 0.93 10.39
CA THR A 295 13.71 0.71 11.63
C THR A 295 12.71 -0.43 11.46
N LEU A 296 11.98 -0.47 10.35
CA LEU A 296 11.04 -1.55 10.03
C LEU A 296 11.73 -2.91 9.89
N ILE A 297 12.93 -2.94 9.30
CA ILE A 297 13.74 -4.16 9.20
C ILE A 297 14.08 -4.67 10.61
N LYS A 298 14.61 -3.81 11.48
CA LYS A 298 14.95 -4.20 12.87
C LYS A 298 13.74 -4.66 13.67
N GLN A 299 12.60 -3.99 13.52
CA GLN A 299 11.35 -4.41 14.17
C GLN A 299 10.88 -5.79 13.68
N THR A 300 10.97 -6.04 12.37
CA THR A 300 10.60 -7.34 11.79
C THR A 300 11.50 -8.46 12.29
N GLU A 301 12.82 -8.21 12.38
CA GLU A 301 13.78 -9.17 12.95
C GLU A 301 13.47 -9.48 14.42
N SER A 302 13.22 -8.44 15.23
CA SER A 302 12.86 -8.61 16.64
C SER A 302 11.55 -9.39 16.82
N ASN A 303 10.51 -9.03 16.07
CA ASN A 303 9.22 -9.71 16.13
C ASN A 303 9.34 -11.19 15.70
N GLY A 304 10.19 -11.45 14.70
CA GLY A 304 10.48 -12.81 14.24
C GLY A 304 11.15 -13.67 15.33
N GLU A 305 12.10 -13.09 16.08
CA GLU A 305 12.74 -13.81 17.19
C GLU A 305 11.75 -14.05 18.34
N THR A 306 10.93 -13.06 18.73
CA THR A 306 9.89 -13.24 19.75
C THR A 306 8.89 -14.32 19.36
N ALA A 307 8.42 -14.36 18.10
CA ALA A 307 7.52 -15.41 17.64
C ALA A 307 8.15 -16.81 17.72
N LYS A 308 9.46 -16.91 17.49
CA LYS A 308 10.22 -18.16 17.64
C LYS A 308 10.39 -18.56 19.10
N GLU A 309 10.67 -17.61 19.98
CA GLU A 309 10.71 -17.83 21.43
C GLU A 309 9.36 -18.33 21.96
N ASP A 310 8.26 -17.70 21.54
CA ASP A 310 6.91 -18.11 21.92
C ASP A 310 6.56 -19.53 21.42
N ALA A 311 6.90 -19.84 20.17
CA ALA A 311 6.72 -21.21 19.66
C ALA A 311 7.52 -22.22 20.48
N THR A 312 8.79 -21.90 20.78
CA THR A 312 9.68 -22.76 21.58
C THR A 312 9.12 -22.97 22.98
N TYR A 313 8.65 -21.91 23.64
CA TYR A 313 8.04 -21.97 24.97
C TYR A 313 6.81 -22.89 24.99
N ASN A 314 5.95 -22.81 23.98
CA ASN A 314 4.76 -23.67 23.89
C ASN A 314 5.14 -25.15 23.72
N PHE A 315 6.16 -25.46 22.93
CA PHE A 315 6.66 -26.84 22.81
C PHE A 315 7.32 -27.33 24.09
N GLU A 316 8.13 -26.51 24.77
CA GLU A 316 8.72 -26.85 26.07
C GLU A 316 7.66 -27.14 27.13
N LYS A 317 6.58 -26.36 27.14
CA LYS A 317 5.43 -26.61 28.02
C LYS A 317 4.80 -27.98 27.76
N LEU A 318 4.61 -28.37 26.50
CA LEU A 318 4.09 -29.70 26.15
C LEU A 318 5.07 -30.81 26.55
N TYR A 319 6.38 -30.63 26.33
CA TYR A 319 7.40 -31.58 26.78
C TYR A 319 7.36 -31.79 28.29
N ASN A 320 7.22 -30.72 29.09
CA ASN A 320 7.15 -30.81 30.54
C ASN A 320 5.92 -31.62 31.00
N ILE A 321 4.74 -31.38 30.41
CA ILE A 321 3.52 -32.14 30.73
C ILE A 321 3.71 -33.63 30.39
N LEU A 322 4.30 -33.94 29.24
CA LEU A 322 4.59 -35.32 28.83
C LEU A 322 5.58 -35.99 29.78
N GLU A 323 6.63 -35.28 30.21
CA GLU A 323 7.63 -35.83 31.13
C GLU A 323 7.06 -36.06 32.54
N GLU A 324 6.18 -35.18 33.01
CA GLU A 324 5.43 -35.39 34.25
C GLU A 324 4.53 -36.63 34.16
N ARG A 325 3.80 -36.79 33.05
CA ARG A 325 2.92 -37.95 32.83
C ARG A 325 3.71 -39.25 32.78
N LYS A 326 4.83 -39.27 32.05
CA LYS A 326 5.77 -40.40 32.00
C LYS A 326 6.29 -40.74 33.40
N SER A 327 6.75 -39.74 34.16
CA SER A 327 7.25 -39.92 35.52
C SER A 327 6.19 -40.51 36.46
N PHE A 328 4.94 -40.08 36.32
CA PHE A 328 3.81 -40.61 37.09
C PHE A 328 3.56 -42.10 36.77
N VAL A 329 3.49 -42.47 35.48
CA VAL A 329 3.26 -43.86 35.06
C VAL A 329 4.39 -44.77 35.53
N MET A 330 5.65 -44.34 35.36
CA MET A 330 6.82 -45.09 35.82
C MET A 330 6.80 -45.32 37.33
N ARG A 331 6.42 -44.31 38.12
CA ARG A 331 6.33 -44.44 39.58
C ARG A 331 5.23 -45.42 40.00
N SER A 332 4.09 -45.40 39.32
CA SER A 332 2.98 -46.33 39.58
C SER A 332 3.38 -47.79 39.28
N ILE A 333 4.09 -48.05 38.18
CA ILE A 333 4.61 -49.37 37.85
C ILE A 333 5.62 -49.84 38.91
N GLU A 334 6.57 -48.98 39.30
CA GLU A 334 7.58 -49.34 40.30
C GLU A 334 6.94 -49.62 41.67
N ASN A 335 5.95 -48.83 42.10
CA ASN A 335 5.22 -49.06 43.35
C ASN A 335 4.42 -50.38 43.33
N SER A 336 3.80 -50.73 42.20
CA SER A 336 3.10 -52.01 42.06
C SER A 336 4.09 -53.18 42.09
N LYS A 337 5.22 -53.03 41.42
CA LYS A 337 6.32 -54.01 41.46
C LYS A 337 6.84 -54.21 42.88
N THR A 338 7.13 -53.16 43.63
CA THR A 338 7.65 -53.27 45.00
C THR A 338 6.64 -53.97 45.92
N LEU A 339 5.36 -53.60 45.85
CA LEU A 339 4.30 -54.23 46.66
C LEU A 339 4.12 -55.72 46.33
N ARG A 340 4.16 -56.09 45.05
CA ARG A 340 4.05 -57.50 44.63
C ARG A 340 5.27 -58.31 45.06
N LEU A 341 6.47 -57.74 44.92
CA LEU A 341 7.71 -58.37 45.40
C LEU A 341 7.69 -58.56 46.91
N GLU A 342 7.19 -57.59 47.67
CA GLU A 342 7.04 -57.70 49.13
C GLU A 342 6.08 -58.82 49.50
N LYS A 343 4.90 -58.90 48.87
CA LYS A 343 3.95 -60.01 49.10
C LYS A 343 4.55 -61.39 48.80
N LEU A 344 5.29 -61.51 47.70
CA LEU A 344 5.94 -62.77 47.33
C LEU A 344 7.09 -63.13 48.28
N LYS A 345 7.88 -62.15 48.73
CA LYS A 345 8.93 -62.34 49.73
C LYS A 345 8.35 -62.78 51.07
N ASN A 346 7.30 -62.12 51.55
CA ASN A 346 6.63 -62.50 52.80
C ASN A 346 6.05 -63.92 52.72
N GLN A 347 5.45 -64.29 51.59
CA GLN A 347 4.99 -65.66 51.37
C GLN A 347 6.16 -66.66 51.36
N MET A 348 7.30 -66.29 50.76
CA MET A 348 8.50 -67.13 50.78
C MET A 348 9.03 -67.33 52.22
N GLU A 349 9.07 -66.26 53.03
CA GLU A 349 9.48 -66.33 54.45
C GLU A 349 8.51 -67.20 55.28
N GLU A 350 7.20 -67.11 55.06
CA GLU A 350 6.21 -67.96 55.74
C GLU A 350 6.45 -69.45 55.44
N TYR A 351 6.66 -69.79 54.17
CA TYR A 351 6.95 -71.18 53.78
C TYR A 351 8.34 -71.64 54.25
N GLN A 352 9.33 -70.75 54.32
CA GLN A 352 10.62 -71.05 54.95
C GLN A 352 10.47 -71.32 56.45
N GLY A 353 9.67 -70.53 57.17
CA GLY A 353 9.35 -70.78 58.58
C GLY A 353 8.59 -72.10 58.82
N LEU A 354 7.75 -72.53 57.87
CA LEU A 354 7.14 -73.86 57.89
C LEU A 354 8.18 -74.99 57.78
N LEU A 355 9.28 -74.78 57.04
CA LEU A 355 10.39 -75.74 56.97
C LEU A 355 11.24 -75.74 58.26
N GLU A 356 11.40 -74.58 58.91
CA GLU A 356 12.07 -74.50 60.22
C GLU A 356 11.29 -75.23 61.33
N ASN A 357 9.97 -75.42 61.15
CA ASN A 357 9.16 -76.33 61.96
C ASN A 357 9.48 -77.84 61.76
N ASN A 358 10.57 -78.21 61.09
CA ASN A 358 11.11 -79.58 61.07
C ASN A 358 11.26 -80.20 62.48
N GLY A 359 11.44 -79.36 63.51
CA GLY A 359 11.40 -79.80 64.91
C GLY A 359 10.06 -80.43 65.34
N LEU A 360 8.94 -80.13 64.67
CA LEU A 360 7.64 -80.76 64.90
C LEU A 360 7.64 -82.23 64.51
N VAL A 361 8.34 -82.60 63.43
CA VAL A 361 8.49 -84.01 63.03
C VAL A 361 9.33 -84.76 64.05
N GLY A 362 10.46 -84.18 64.49
CA GLY A 362 11.28 -84.74 65.57
C GLY A 362 10.52 -84.85 66.90
N TYR A 363 9.79 -83.80 67.29
CA TYR A 363 8.92 -83.80 68.47
C TYR A 363 7.81 -84.85 68.38
N ALA A 364 7.18 -84.99 67.21
CA ALA A 364 6.18 -86.03 66.98
C ALA A 364 6.79 -87.44 67.13
N GLN A 365 8.00 -87.65 66.59
CA GLN A 365 8.73 -88.91 66.73
C GLN A 365 9.09 -89.22 68.18
N GLU A 366 9.47 -88.23 69.01
CA GLU A 366 9.72 -88.44 70.44
C GLU A 366 8.43 -88.72 71.21
N VAL A 367 7.34 -88.00 70.95
CA VAL A 367 6.02 -88.24 71.59
C VAL A 367 5.52 -89.66 71.29
N LEU A 368 5.80 -90.21 70.11
CA LEU A 368 5.46 -91.58 69.74
C LEU A 368 6.22 -92.66 70.53
N LYS A 369 7.30 -92.32 71.23
CA LYS A 369 8.05 -93.26 72.10
C LYS A 369 7.49 -93.35 73.53
N GLU A 370 6.52 -92.50 73.88
CA GLU A 370 5.92 -92.50 75.22
C GLU A 370 5.18 -93.83 75.49
N THR A 371 5.40 -94.39 76.67
CA THR A 371 4.88 -95.72 77.05
C THR A 371 3.69 -95.63 77.99
N ASP A 372 3.55 -94.52 78.74
CA ASP A 372 2.38 -94.27 79.56
C ASP A 372 1.21 -93.76 78.71
N HIS A 373 0.09 -94.50 78.76
CA HIS A 373 -1.06 -94.26 77.90
C HIS A 373 -1.75 -92.92 78.23
N SER A 374 -1.73 -92.50 79.50
CA SER A 374 -2.40 -91.26 79.94
C SER A 374 -1.60 -90.03 79.52
N CYS A 375 -0.28 -90.06 79.73
CA CYS A 375 0.66 -89.02 79.29
C CYS A 375 0.68 -88.88 77.77
N PHE A 376 0.66 -89.99 77.02
CA PHE A 376 0.59 -89.97 75.56
C PHE A 376 -0.68 -89.26 75.06
N VAL A 377 -1.86 -89.66 75.56
CA VAL A 377 -3.14 -89.09 75.11
C VAL A 377 -3.24 -87.59 75.40
N GLN A 378 -2.66 -87.12 76.51
CA GLN A 378 -2.63 -85.70 76.89
C GLN A 378 -1.93 -84.83 75.82
N ILE A 379 -0.80 -85.31 75.27
CA ILE A 379 0.00 -84.55 74.28
C ILE A 379 -0.44 -84.85 72.84
N ALA A 380 -0.91 -86.07 72.55
CA ALA A 380 -1.27 -86.52 71.21
C ALA A 380 -2.33 -85.64 70.52
N LYS A 381 -3.35 -85.17 71.26
CA LYS A 381 -4.39 -84.29 70.70
C LYS A 381 -3.83 -82.92 70.28
N GLN A 382 -2.93 -82.34 71.08
CA GLN A 382 -2.31 -81.06 70.76
C GLN A 382 -1.34 -81.19 69.58
N LEU A 383 -0.59 -82.29 69.52
CA LEU A 383 0.27 -82.61 68.39
C LEU A 383 -0.52 -82.82 67.08
N HIS A 384 -1.62 -83.57 67.13
CA HIS A 384 -2.48 -83.82 65.97
C HIS A 384 -3.02 -82.52 65.37
N ILE A 385 -3.50 -81.58 66.21
CA ILE A 385 -3.96 -80.26 65.74
C ILE A 385 -2.84 -79.48 65.05
N ARG A 386 -1.60 -79.54 65.57
CA ARG A 386 -0.44 -78.86 64.96
C ARG A 386 -0.07 -79.49 63.61
N ILE A 387 -0.06 -80.82 63.51
CA ILE A 387 0.21 -81.55 62.26
C ILE A 387 -0.88 -81.30 61.23
N GLN A 388 -2.14 -81.30 61.66
CA GLN A 388 -3.29 -81.05 60.78
C GLN A 388 -3.23 -79.64 60.18
N ARG A 389 -2.98 -78.60 61.01
CA ARG A 389 -2.80 -77.23 60.53
C ARG A 389 -1.64 -77.09 59.53
N ALA A 390 -0.51 -77.74 59.80
CA ALA A 390 0.63 -77.73 58.88
C ALA A 390 0.29 -78.46 57.55
N SER A 391 -0.47 -79.56 57.63
CA SER A 391 -0.90 -80.33 56.47
C SER A 391 -1.91 -79.55 55.60
N GLU A 392 -2.86 -78.86 56.22
CA GLU A 392 -3.84 -78.02 55.54
C GLU A 392 -3.15 -76.91 54.74
N SER A 393 -2.14 -76.23 55.30
CA SER A 393 -1.34 -75.22 54.60
C SER A 393 -0.57 -75.74 53.37
N LEU A 394 -0.28 -77.05 53.31
CA LEU A 394 0.43 -77.67 52.19
C LEU A 394 -0.48 -78.11 51.04
N THR A 395 -1.80 -78.20 51.26
CA THR A 395 -2.74 -78.76 50.27
C THR A 395 -3.14 -77.79 49.14
N SER A 396 -2.87 -76.49 49.26
CA SER A 396 -3.21 -75.51 48.22
C SER A 396 -2.20 -74.36 48.15
N PHE A 397 -1.17 -74.51 47.33
CA PHE A 397 -0.26 -73.41 46.98
C PHE A 397 -0.90 -72.48 45.93
N ARG A 398 -0.97 -71.18 46.24
CA ARG A 398 -1.29 -70.11 45.28
C ARG A 398 -0.35 -68.92 45.50
N PRO A 399 0.32 -68.39 44.47
CA PRO A 399 1.16 -67.21 44.61
C PRO A 399 0.37 -66.00 45.15
N ALA A 400 0.96 -65.27 46.10
CA ALA A 400 0.34 -64.11 46.74
C ALA A 400 0.18 -62.90 45.81
N ALA A 401 0.86 -62.91 44.65
CA ALA A 401 0.73 -61.91 43.61
C ALA A 401 1.03 -62.52 42.22
N GLN A 402 0.46 -61.91 41.17
CA GLN A 402 0.73 -62.23 39.78
C GLN A 402 1.99 -61.46 39.29
N PRO A 403 2.83 -62.06 38.41
CA PRO A 403 4.03 -61.40 37.90
C PRO A 403 3.75 -60.42 36.74
N GLY A 404 2.63 -60.54 36.03
CA GLY A 404 2.32 -59.76 34.82
C GLY A 404 1.79 -58.35 35.11
N PHE A 405 2.16 -57.38 34.27
CA PHE A 405 1.75 -55.96 34.38
C PHE A 405 0.73 -55.56 33.31
N ASP A 406 -0.08 -56.51 32.82
CA ASP A 406 -1.00 -56.31 31.69
C ASP A 406 -2.07 -55.22 31.94
N GLU A 407 -2.28 -54.83 33.20
CA GLU A 407 -3.12 -53.70 33.60
C GLU A 407 -2.51 -52.31 33.30
N TYR A 408 -1.21 -52.24 33.02
CA TYR A 408 -0.49 -51.02 32.66
C TYR A 408 -0.29 -50.95 31.15
N PHE A 409 -1.37 -50.67 30.43
CA PHE A 409 -1.34 -50.36 29.00
C PHE A 409 -1.50 -48.85 28.79
N LEU A 410 -0.60 -48.25 28.00
CA LEU A 410 -0.68 -46.85 27.60
C LEU A 410 -1.03 -46.79 26.12
N ASP A 411 -2.26 -46.36 25.82
CA ASP A 411 -2.67 -45.97 24.48
C ASP A 411 -2.22 -44.53 24.23
N VAL A 412 -1.50 -44.29 23.13
CA VAL A 412 -1.00 -42.97 22.73
C VAL A 412 -1.54 -42.54 21.36
N ALA A 413 -2.37 -43.36 20.70
CA ALA A 413 -2.76 -43.12 19.32
C ALA A 413 -3.51 -41.79 19.15
N LYS A 414 -4.40 -41.45 20.09
CA LYS A 414 -5.15 -40.19 20.06
C LYS A 414 -4.26 -38.98 20.25
N GLU A 415 -3.30 -39.08 21.17
CA GLU A 415 -2.33 -38.03 21.43
C GLU A 415 -1.40 -37.83 20.24
N GLU A 416 -0.97 -38.89 19.57
CA GLU A 416 -0.19 -38.83 18.33
C GLU A 416 -0.98 -38.16 17.18
N ASP A 417 -2.27 -38.46 17.04
CA ASP A 417 -3.15 -37.80 16.07
C ASP A 417 -3.29 -36.30 16.38
N LEU A 418 -3.56 -35.95 17.65
CA LEU A 418 -3.67 -34.55 18.10
C LEU A 418 -2.36 -33.77 17.91
N LEU A 419 -1.21 -34.41 18.14
CA LEU A 419 0.10 -33.82 17.89
C LEU A 419 0.38 -33.64 16.39
N SER A 420 -0.10 -34.56 15.55
CA SER A 420 0.07 -34.52 14.09
C SER A 420 -0.84 -33.51 13.40
N GLU A 421 -2.03 -33.27 13.96
CA GLU A 421 -3.00 -32.26 13.49
C GLU A 421 -2.64 -30.83 13.91
N MET A 422 -1.60 -30.63 14.74
CA MET A 422 -1.12 -29.30 15.09
C MET A 422 -0.58 -28.56 13.85
N ALA A 423 -1.44 -27.75 13.26
CA ALA A 423 -1.06 -26.82 12.20
C ALA A 423 -0.37 -25.60 12.79
N PHE A 424 0.71 -25.14 12.15
CA PHE A 424 1.17 -23.77 12.30
C PHE A 424 0.02 -22.89 11.81
N SER A 425 -0.65 -22.20 12.74
CA SER A 425 -1.89 -21.47 12.48
C SER A 425 -1.78 -20.74 11.15
N LYS A 426 -2.67 -21.08 10.20
CA LYS A 426 -2.90 -20.23 9.02
C LYS A 426 -3.09 -18.81 9.56
N ALA A 427 -2.42 -17.84 8.93
CA ALA A 427 -2.49 -16.43 9.32
C ALA A 427 -3.93 -16.09 9.74
N LEU A 428 -4.08 -15.51 10.94
CA LEU A 428 -5.37 -15.03 11.43
C LEU A 428 -6.01 -14.23 10.30
N ALA A 429 -7.27 -14.53 10.01
CA ALA A 429 -7.93 -13.82 8.93
C ALA A 429 -8.16 -12.37 9.36
N VAL A 430 -7.93 -11.46 8.42
CA VAL A 430 -8.08 -10.03 8.69
C VAL A 430 -9.56 -9.75 8.99
N PRO A 431 -9.90 -9.20 10.18
CA PRO A 431 -11.28 -8.84 10.50
C PRO A 431 -11.78 -7.78 9.52
N GLU A 432 -12.99 -7.92 9.01
CA GLU A 432 -13.58 -6.95 8.08
C GLU A 432 -14.70 -6.16 8.79
N ILE A 433 -14.57 -4.82 8.79
CA ILE A 433 -15.60 -3.93 9.35
C ILE A 433 -16.87 -4.07 8.53
N ASN A 434 -17.97 -4.44 9.19
CA ASN A 434 -19.27 -4.58 8.58
C ASN A 434 -19.94 -3.20 8.50
N THR A 435 -20.02 -2.64 7.30
CA THR A 435 -20.60 -1.31 7.04
C THR A 435 -22.12 -1.26 7.24
N GLU A 436 -22.83 -2.38 7.16
CA GLU A 436 -24.28 -2.44 7.36
C GLU A 436 -24.65 -2.43 8.85
N GLN A 437 -23.85 -3.12 9.68
CA GLN A 437 -24.05 -3.19 11.13
C GLN A 437 -23.36 -2.06 11.89
N SER A 438 -22.38 -1.40 11.28
CA SER A 438 -21.70 -0.24 11.87
C SER A 438 -22.53 1.03 11.66
N LYS A 439 -22.93 1.70 12.75
CA LYS A 439 -23.75 2.92 12.70
C LYS A 439 -23.13 4.02 13.56
N ILE A 440 -23.16 5.26 13.05
CA ILE A 440 -22.65 6.45 13.74
C ILE A 440 -23.77 7.47 13.89
N TYR A 441 -24.19 7.68 15.12
CA TYR A 441 -25.16 8.71 15.51
C TYR A 441 -24.55 9.57 16.63
N ASN A 442 -25.23 9.69 17.78
CA ASN A 442 -24.66 10.26 19.00
C ASN A 442 -23.49 9.43 19.55
N LYS A 443 -23.53 8.12 19.30
CA LYS A 443 -22.46 7.17 19.59
C LYS A 443 -22.16 6.39 18.32
N ALA A 444 -20.90 5.99 18.12
CA ALA A 444 -20.53 5.11 17.01
C ALA A 444 -20.45 3.67 17.49
N ARG A 445 -21.31 2.80 16.98
CA ARG A 445 -21.16 1.36 17.12
C ARG A 445 -20.46 0.84 15.87
N ILE A 446 -19.24 0.35 16.03
CA ILE A 446 -18.47 -0.28 14.95
C ILE A 446 -18.50 -1.79 15.19
N CYS A 447 -18.92 -2.54 14.17
CA CYS A 447 -18.98 -4.01 14.19
C CYS A 447 -18.10 -4.58 13.07
N TRP A 448 -17.45 -5.71 13.32
CA TRP A 448 -16.66 -6.43 12.33
C TRP A 448 -16.98 -7.92 12.36
N ASN A 449 -16.81 -8.55 11.20
CA ASN A 449 -17.01 -9.99 11.04
C ASN A 449 -15.67 -10.70 10.87
N GLU A 450 -15.59 -11.92 11.39
CA GLU A 450 -14.50 -12.84 11.10
C GLU A 450 -14.91 -13.82 10.00
N PRO A 451 -14.02 -14.17 9.07
CA PRO A 451 -14.29 -15.18 8.06
C PRO A 451 -14.54 -16.55 8.70
N SER A 452 -15.62 -17.22 8.28
CA SER A 452 -16.14 -18.45 8.89
C SER A 452 -15.17 -19.64 8.89
N ASP A 453 -14.16 -19.63 8.01
CA ASP A 453 -13.18 -20.72 7.84
C ASP A 453 -11.84 -20.45 8.55
N SER A 454 -11.78 -19.45 9.44
CA SER A 454 -10.55 -19.00 10.09
C SER A 454 -10.58 -19.10 11.61
N LEU A 455 -9.38 -19.14 12.21
CA LEU A 455 -9.21 -19.08 13.66
C LEU A 455 -9.63 -17.69 14.16
N SER A 456 -10.54 -17.64 15.12
CA SER A 456 -10.96 -16.39 15.76
C SER A 456 -9.81 -15.77 16.55
N ALA A 457 -9.74 -14.44 16.53
CA ALA A 457 -8.84 -13.69 17.39
C ALA A 457 -9.33 -13.73 18.86
N ASP A 458 -8.39 -13.66 19.81
CA ASP A 458 -8.69 -13.57 21.25
C ASP A 458 -9.03 -12.13 21.66
N SER A 459 -8.43 -11.15 20.97
CA SER A 459 -8.67 -9.73 21.17
C SER A 459 -8.53 -8.93 19.88
N TYR A 460 -9.07 -7.71 19.87
CA TYR A 460 -9.03 -6.79 18.74
C TYR A 460 -8.59 -5.41 19.21
N VAL A 461 -7.92 -4.69 18.32
CA VAL A 461 -7.61 -3.28 18.47
C VAL A 461 -8.32 -2.53 17.36
N LEU A 462 -9.28 -1.69 17.75
CA LEU A 462 -9.96 -0.75 16.87
C LEU A 462 -9.19 0.57 16.88
N GLU A 463 -8.73 0.97 15.70
CA GLU A 463 -8.03 2.23 15.49
C GLU A 463 -8.94 3.21 14.75
N TYR A 464 -9.00 4.46 15.21
CA TYR A 464 -9.80 5.50 14.56
C TYR A 464 -9.13 6.87 14.57
N ARG A 465 -9.40 7.67 13.55
CA ARG A 465 -8.92 9.06 13.44
C ARG A 465 -9.94 9.96 12.74
N ARG A 466 -9.90 11.26 13.04
CA ARG A 466 -10.70 12.28 12.36
C ARG A 466 -9.95 12.79 11.13
N LEU A 467 -10.64 13.01 10.00
CA LEU A 467 -10.02 13.41 8.73
C LEU A 467 -10.05 14.93 8.45
N ASP A 468 -10.90 15.70 9.14
CA ASP A 468 -11.17 17.10 8.77
C ASP A 468 -10.14 18.12 9.28
N LYS A 469 -9.32 17.76 10.28
CA LYS A 469 -8.23 18.60 10.77
C LYS A 469 -6.90 17.97 10.39
N ASN A 470 -6.10 18.69 9.60
CA ASN A 470 -4.74 18.33 9.16
C ASN A 470 -3.71 18.18 10.31
N GLU A 471 -4.14 18.09 11.57
CA GLU A 471 -3.29 18.11 12.76
C GLU A 471 -3.10 16.72 13.39
N ASP A 472 -3.99 15.75 13.16
CA ASP A 472 -3.93 14.43 13.83
C ASP A 472 -3.60 13.31 12.84
N LEU A 473 -2.31 13.10 12.56
CA LEU A 473 -1.81 11.90 11.87
C LEU A 473 -1.81 10.65 12.78
N LEU A 474 -2.10 10.81 14.06
CA LEU A 474 -2.10 9.75 15.07
C LEU A 474 -3.45 9.03 15.11
N TRP A 475 -3.39 7.70 15.17
CA TRP A 475 -4.56 6.85 15.35
C TRP A 475 -4.86 6.71 16.85
N ASN A 476 -6.12 6.86 17.23
CA ASN A 476 -6.57 6.50 18.57
C ASN A 476 -6.83 5.00 18.60
N GLU A 477 -6.26 4.29 19.56
CA GLU A 477 -6.37 2.83 19.67
C GLU A 477 -7.26 2.43 20.85
N ILE A 478 -8.14 1.46 20.64
CA ILE A 478 -9.01 0.90 21.68
C ILE A 478 -9.01 -0.61 21.59
N GLU A 479 -8.69 -1.25 22.72
CA GLU A 479 -8.70 -2.70 22.84
C GLU A 479 -10.09 -3.24 23.22
N THR A 480 -10.45 -4.39 22.67
CA THR A 480 -11.68 -5.11 23.02
C THR A 480 -11.57 -6.60 22.72
N THR A 481 -12.30 -7.42 23.46
CA THR A 481 -12.44 -8.88 23.21
C THR A 481 -13.65 -9.21 22.34
N ASN A 482 -14.52 -8.23 22.09
CA ASN A 482 -15.77 -8.43 21.36
C ASN A 482 -15.61 -8.03 19.89
N THR A 483 -16.47 -8.55 19.02
CA THR A 483 -16.55 -8.19 17.59
C THR A 483 -17.27 -6.86 17.32
N SER A 484 -17.56 -6.09 18.38
CA SER A 484 -18.13 -4.76 18.27
C SER A 484 -17.70 -3.84 19.41
N LYS A 485 -17.59 -2.55 19.12
CA LYS A 485 -17.27 -1.51 20.10
C LYS A 485 -18.16 -0.28 19.92
N ILE A 486 -18.56 0.31 21.04
CA ILE A 486 -19.27 1.59 21.09
C ILE A 486 -18.27 2.68 21.48
N LEU A 487 -18.20 3.73 20.67
CA LEU A 487 -17.40 4.94 20.89
C LEU A 487 -18.32 6.09 21.30
N THR A 488 -17.88 6.86 22.29
CA THR A 488 -18.51 8.10 22.74
C THR A 488 -17.63 9.28 22.37
N ASP A 489 -18.18 10.50 22.49
CA ASP A 489 -17.40 11.75 22.39
C ASP A 489 -16.78 12.04 21.01
N LEU A 490 -17.43 11.56 19.93
CA LEU A 490 -17.07 11.95 18.57
C LEU A 490 -17.61 13.35 18.25
N ASP A 491 -16.82 14.14 17.52
CA ASP A 491 -17.22 15.45 17.06
C ASP A 491 -18.34 15.33 16.02
N LEU A 492 -19.36 16.17 16.14
CA LEU A 492 -20.46 16.25 15.18
C LEU A 492 -19.97 16.75 13.82
N ASN A 493 -20.72 16.43 12.76
CA ASN A 493 -20.45 16.85 11.38
C ASN A 493 -19.00 16.61 10.92
N SER A 494 -18.41 15.49 11.32
CA SER A 494 -17.00 15.17 11.10
C SER A 494 -16.84 13.79 10.45
N GLN A 495 -15.77 13.62 9.67
CA GLN A 495 -15.41 12.35 9.04
C GLN A 495 -14.42 11.59 9.90
N TYR A 496 -14.73 10.34 10.19
CA TYR A 496 -13.86 9.43 10.93
C TYR A 496 -13.49 8.22 10.07
N CYS A 497 -12.21 7.88 10.06
CA CYS A 497 -11.69 6.67 9.46
C CYS A 497 -11.46 5.62 10.55
N PHE A 498 -11.91 4.39 10.30
CA PHE A 498 -11.82 3.24 11.20
C PHE A 498 -11.08 2.09 10.54
N ARG A 499 -10.26 1.38 11.33
CA ARG A 499 -9.63 0.12 10.95
C ARG A 499 -9.45 -0.77 12.17
N VAL A 500 -9.44 -2.08 11.98
CA VAL A 500 -9.34 -3.06 13.07
C VAL A 500 -8.29 -4.11 12.75
N LYS A 501 -7.61 -4.60 13.79
CA LYS A 501 -6.69 -5.74 13.73
C LYS A 501 -7.02 -6.71 14.87
N GLY A 502 -6.91 -8.01 14.60
CA GLY A 502 -7.10 -9.08 15.58
C GLY A 502 -5.76 -9.58 16.13
N TYR A 503 -5.77 -10.04 17.36
CA TYR A 503 -4.65 -10.65 18.06
C TYR A 503 -5.05 -12.02 18.60
N ARG A 504 -4.16 -13.00 18.49
CA ARG A 504 -4.29 -14.30 19.15
C ARG A 504 -2.92 -14.66 19.74
N GLY A 505 -2.82 -14.63 21.06
CA GLY A 505 -1.52 -14.61 21.75
C GLY A 505 -0.64 -13.45 21.26
N SER A 506 0.56 -13.75 20.74
CA SER A 506 1.51 -12.77 20.19
C SER A 506 1.36 -12.52 18.68
N THR A 507 0.50 -13.27 17.99
CA THR A 507 0.30 -13.10 16.55
C THR A 507 -0.80 -12.07 16.29
N SER A 508 -0.52 -11.09 15.44
CA SER A 508 -1.49 -10.09 14.99
C SER A 508 -1.87 -10.26 13.53
N THR A 509 -3.09 -9.86 13.17
CA THR A 509 -3.49 -9.73 11.77
C THR A 509 -2.91 -8.45 11.17
N PRO A 510 -2.74 -8.40 9.84
CA PRO A 510 -2.73 -7.12 9.13
C PRO A 510 -3.96 -6.27 9.49
N LEU A 511 -3.83 -4.96 9.32
CA LEU A 511 -4.95 -4.03 9.50
C LEU A 511 -6.03 -4.27 8.45
N SER A 512 -7.29 -4.14 8.88
CA SER A 512 -8.45 -4.18 8.00
C SER A 512 -8.45 -3.02 6.99
N LYS A 513 -9.29 -3.14 5.97
CA LYS A 513 -9.58 -2.02 5.06
C LYS A 513 -10.12 -0.84 5.88
N GLU A 514 -9.62 0.34 5.55
CA GLU A 514 -10.09 1.60 6.12
C GLU A 514 -11.54 1.86 5.71
N VAL A 515 -12.41 2.09 6.71
CA VAL A 515 -13.82 2.44 6.51
C VAL A 515 -14.04 3.86 7.01
N ILE A 516 -14.57 4.72 6.14
CA ILE A 516 -14.89 6.11 6.47
C ILE A 516 -16.37 6.20 6.79
N LEU A 517 -16.68 6.73 7.97
CA LEU A 517 -18.05 6.98 8.43
C LEU A 517 -18.16 8.43 8.88
N HIS A 518 -19.34 9.00 8.70
CA HIS A 518 -19.62 10.40 8.95
C HIS A 518 -20.52 10.54 10.17
N THR A 519 -20.16 11.42 11.10
CA THR A 519 -21.06 11.77 12.20
C THR A 519 -22.19 12.68 11.69
N PRO A 520 -23.39 12.59 12.30
CA PRO A 520 -24.51 13.44 11.91
C PRO A 520 -24.19 14.95 12.04
N PRO A 521 -24.87 15.80 11.25
CA PRO A 521 -24.65 17.25 11.29
C PRO A 521 -25.08 17.92 12.62
N ALA A 522 -25.90 17.22 13.41
CA ALA A 522 -26.41 17.70 14.70
C ALA A 522 -26.68 16.49 15.63
N PRO A 523 -26.85 16.71 16.95
CA PRO A 523 -27.24 15.65 17.87
C PRO A 523 -28.53 14.96 17.42
N VAL A 524 -28.56 13.63 17.55
CA VAL A 524 -29.73 12.84 17.18
C VAL A 524 -30.84 13.07 18.20
N PHE A 525 -31.99 13.51 17.69
CA PHE A 525 -33.21 13.81 18.41
C PHE A 525 -34.12 12.57 18.42
N ASN A 526 -34.45 12.11 19.62
CA ASN A 526 -35.29 10.92 19.81
C ASN A 526 -36.74 11.35 20.02
N PHE A 527 -37.65 10.70 19.32
CA PHE A 527 -39.10 10.83 19.49
C PHE A 527 -39.77 9.53 19.03
N LEU A 528 -41.01 9.31 19.45
CA LEU A 528 -41.87 8.25 18.93
C LEU A 528 -43.06 8.87 18.21
N PHE A 529 -43.76 8.10 17.38
CA PHE A 529 -44.98 8.60 16.74
C PHE A 529 -46.09 8.83 17.76
N ASP A 530 -46.72 10.00 17.74
CA ASP A 530 -47.80 10.38 18.66
C ASP A 530 -49.08 9.56 18.42
N ASP A 531 -49.63 8.95 19.47
CA ASP A 531 -50.84 8.11 19.43
C ASP A 531 -52.13 8.90 19.72
N LYS A 532 -52.03 10.21 19.97
CA LYS A 532 -53.12 11.13 20.30
C LYS A 532 -53.29 12.23 19.27
N CYS A 533 -52.21 12.73 18.68
CA CYS A 533 -52.22 13.87 17.76
C CYS A 533 -51.91 13.42 16.32
N GLY A 534 -52.83 13.69 15.37
CA GLY A 534 -52.71 13.26 13.97
C GLY A 534 -53.05 11.79 13.72
N TYR A 535 -52.92 10.91 14.71
CA TYR A 535 -53.22 9.49 14.55
C TYR A 535 -54.72 9.21 14.34
N ASN A 536 -55.05 8.61 13.20
CA ASN A 536 -56.37 8.06 12.91
C ASN A 536 -56.33 6.53 12.84
N LYS A 537 -56.91 5.86 13.85
CA LYS A 537 -56.97 4.38 13.95
C LYS A 537 -57.67 3.67 12.80
N GLU A 538 -58.46 4.39 12.00
CA GLU A 538 -59.15 3.82 10.84
C GLU A 538 -58.27 3.81 9.58
N HIS A 539 -57.23 4.65 9.53
CA HIS A 539 -56.39 4.87 8.34
C HIS A 539 -54.91 4.56 8.55
N LEU A 540 -54.41 4.68 9.78
CA LEU A 540 -53.04 4.40 10.18
C LEU A 540 -53.00 3.29 11.22
N MET A 541 -52.00 2.42 11.12
CA MET A 541 -51.66 1.43 12.12
C MET A 541 -50.33 1.80 12.77
N LEU A 542 -50.36 2.08 14.07
CA LEU A 542 -49.16 2.26 14.88
C LEU A 542 -48.73 0.94 15.50
N HIS A 543 -47.45 0.58 15.35
CA HIS A 543 -46.89 -0.59 16.00
C HIS A 543 -46.81 -0.40 17.54
N ALA A 544 -46.76 -1.48 18.31
CA ALA A 544 -46.82 -1.43 19.78
C ALA A 544 -45.70 -0.60 20.42
N GLN A 545 -44.55 -0.49 19.76
CA GLN A 545 -43.39 0.30 20.19
C GLN A 545 -43.46 1.77 19.74
N ARG A 546 -44.47 2.16 18.94
CA ARG A 546 -44.66 3.53 18.39
C ARG A 546 -43.48 4.06 17.54
N ASP A 547 -42.63 3.16 17.08
CA ASP A 547 -41.46 3.36 16.23
C ASP A 547 -41.78 3.20 14.73
N THR A 548 -42.89 2.53 14.43
CA THR A 548 -43.37 2.24 13.07
C THR A 548 -44.81 2.69 12.90
N VAL A 549 -45.10 3.35 11.78
CA VAL A 549 -46.45 3.69 11.33
C VAL A 549 -46.68 3.16 9.92
N GLU A 550 -47.78 2.46 9.71
CA GLU A 550 -48.19 1.91 8.41
C GLU A 550 -49.54 2.50 7.99
N SER A 551 -49.69 2.81 6.70
CA SER A 551 -51.00 3.19 6.15
C SER A 551 -51.84 1.95 5.85
N MET A 552 -53.03 1.87 6.43
CA MET A 552 -54.00 0.80 6.17
C MET A 552 -54.75 0.98 4.84
N ALA A 553 -54.59 2.13 4.18
CA ALA A 553 -55.21 2.40 2.88
C ALA A 553 -54.47 1.64 1.76
N GLY A 554 -54.93 0.43 1.43
CA GLY A 554 -54.33 -0.36 0.36
C GLY A 554 -54.46 0.29 -1.03
N ILE A 555 -53.60 -0.13 -1.98
CA ILE A 555 -53.65 0.27 -3.40
C ILE A 555 -55.07 0.12 -4.01
N SER A 556 -55.84 -0.88 -3.55
CA SER A 556 -57.23 -1.11 -3.96
C SER A 556 -58.18 0.04 -3.63
N LEU A 557 -57.95 0.76 -2.52
CA LEU A 557 -58.76 1.92 -2.11
C LEU A 557 -58.45 3.15 -2.99
N LEU A 558 -57.17 3.36 -3.31
CA LEU A 558 -56.70 4.39 -4.24
C LEU A 558 -57.23 4.16 -5.68
N LEU A 559 -57.17 2.92 -6.18
CA LEU A 559 -57.71 2.54 -7.49
C LEU A 559 -59.25 2.62 -7.55
N GLY A 560 -59.92 2.45 -6.41
CA GLY A 560 -61.37 2.62 -6.29
C GLY A 560 -61.81 4.08 -6.43
N ALA A 561 -61.03 5.02 -5.89
CA ALA A 561 -61.29 6.46 -6.00
C ALA A 561 -61.17 6.99 -7.44
N GLU A 562 -60.34 6.37 -8.28
CA GLU A 562 -60.16 6.75 -9.69
C GLU A 562 -61.38 6.42 -10.57
N ARG A 563 -62.20 5.42 -10.17
CA ARG A 563 -63.37 4.95 -10.94
C ARG A 563 -64.68 5.69 -10.63
N VAL A 564 -64.71 6.55 -9.61
CA VAL A 564 -65.93 7.25 -9.19
C VAL A 564 -65.90 8.69 -9.70
N GLN A 565 -66.82 9.04 -10.60
CA GLN A 565 -67.07 10.40 -11.12
C GLN A 565 -67.72 11.34 -10.07
N VAL A 566 -67.47 11.07 -8.78
CA VAL A 566 -67.95 11.82 -7.61
C VAL A 566 -66.71 12.01 -6.75
N GLY A 567 -66.34 13.27 -6.45
CA GLY A 567 -65.04 13.65 -5.90
C GLY A 567 -64.64 12.96 -4.59
N CYS A 568 -64.03 11.77 -4.68
CA CYS A 568 -63.26 11.18 -3.60
C CYS A 568 -61.90 11.87 -3.53
N TYR A 569 -61.79 12.86 -2.63
CA TYR A 569 -60.51 13.49 -2.28
C TYR A 569 -59.64 12.45 -1.56
N THR A 570 -58.53 12.05 -2.16
CA THR A 570 -57.53 11.21 -1.48
C THR A 570 -56.85 12.08 -0.42
N CYS A 571 -57.25 11.93 0.84
CA CYS A 571 -56.70 12.69 1.96
C CYS A 571 -55.32 12.14 2.37
N LEU A 572 -54.41 13.04 2.72
CA LEU A 572 -53.13 12.69 3.35
C LEU A 572 -53.38 12.40 4.83
N ASP A 573 -52.92 11.25 5.30
CA ASP A 573 -53.00 10.88 6.71
C ASP A 573 -51.75 11.38 7.43
N TYR A 574 -51.89 12.45 8.21
CA TYR A 574 -50.78 13.11 8.90
C TYR A 574 -50.50 12.47 10.27
N ILE A 575 -49.23 12.28 10.61
CA ILE A 575 -48.78 11.86 11.93
C ILE A 575 -47.53 12.64 12.32
N ILE A 576 -47.37 12.93 13.61
CA ILE A 576 -46.25 13.70 14.14
C ILE A 576 -45.46 12.91 15.17
N GLY A 577 -44.27 13.40 15.50
CA GLY A 577 -43.55 12.97 16.69
C GLY A 577 -44.22 13.48 17.97
N ASP A 578 -44.09 12.71 19.05
CA ASP A 578 -44.64 13.04 20.38
C ASP A 578 -43.83 14.08 21.16
N THR A 579 -42.66 14.44 20.64
CA THR A 579 -41.74 15.38 21.27
C THR A 579 -41.46 16.55 20.32
N GLY A 580 -41.65 17.77 20.82
CA GLY A 580 -41.45 19.01 20.06
C GLY A 580 -40.08 19.65 20.29
N ILE A 581 -39.63 20.43 19.30
CA ILE A 581 -38.35 21.14 19.25
C ILE A 581 -38.62 22.65 19.36
N THR A 582 -37.94 23.32 20.28
CA THR A 582 -38.12 24.77 20.56
C THR A 582 -36.83 25.59 20.50
N LYS A 583 -35.67 24.93 20.34
CA LYS A 583 -34.34 25.57 20.24
C LYS A 583 -33.28 24.58 19.80
N GLY A 584 -32.17 25.10 19.27
CA GLY A 584 -31.00 24.31 18.92
C GLY A 584 -31.14 23.56 17.60
N ARG A 585 -30.09 22.82 17.28
CA ARG A 585 -30.00 22.00 16.07
C ARG A 585 -30.19 20.53 16.40
N HIS A 586 -31.02 19.84 15.62
CA HIS A 586 -31.44 18.46 15.87
C HIS A 586 -31.44 17.65 14.58
N PHE A 587 -31.12 16.37 14.66
CA PHE A 587 -31.14 15.45 13.52
C PHE A 587 -31.94 14.19 13.85
N TRP A 588 -32.71 13.64 12.91
CA TRP A 588 -33.31 12.31 13.07
C TRP A 588 -33.31 11.57 11.75
N ALA A 589 -33.31 10.24 11.81
CA ALA A 589 -33.28 9.39 10.63
C ALA A 589 -34.41 8.35 10.68
N PHE A 590 -34.90 7.99 9.49
CA PHE A 590 -35.96 7.00 9.29
C PHE A 590 -35.78 6.31 7.95
N SER A 591 -36.46 5.19 7.78
CA SER A 591 -36.57 4.45 6.53
C SER A 591 -38.03 4.37 6.09
N ILE A 592 -38.24 4.24 4.79
CA ILE A 592 -39.55 4.11 4.16
C ILE A 592 -39.54 2.84 3.32
N GLU A 593 -40.59 2.03 3.41
CA GLU A 593 -40.69 0.82 2.62
C GLU A 593 -40.74 1.12 1.12
N SER A 594 -40.02 0.31 0.33
CA SER A 594 -39.84 0.52 -1.12
C SER A 594 -41.14 0.53 -1.94
N HIS A 595 -42.20 -0.11 -1.45
CA HIS A 595 -43.52 -0.13 -2.10
C HIS A 595 -44.46 1.00 -1.64
N SER A 596 -43.97 1.95 -0.85
CA SER A 596 -44.76 3.10 -0.41
C SER A 596 -45.17 3.97 -1.61
N TYR A 597 -46.48 4.22 -1.76
CA TYR A 597 -47.00 4.97 -2.89
C TYR A 597 -46.54 6.43 -2.86
N LEU A 598 -46.93 7.19 -1.83
CA LEU A 598 -46.47 8.56 -1.62
C LEU A 598 -46.43 8.90 -0.12
N VAL A 599 -45.28 9.40 0.34
CA VAL A 599 -45.02 9.82 1.71
C VAL A 599 -44.46 11.24 1.69
N LYS A 600 -44.98 12.13 2.55
CA LYS A 600 -44.40 13.44 2.80
C LYS A 600 -43.72 13.43 4.16
N VAL A 601 -42.50 13.96 4.22
CA VAL A 601 -41.68 13.96 5.45
C VAL A 601 -41.04 15.31 5.66
N GLY A 602 -40.90 15.74 6.92
CA GLY A 602 -40.36 17.06 7.20
C GLY A 602 -40.64 17.55 8.61
N VAL A 603 -40.85 18.86 8.73
CA VAL A 603 -41.16 19.53 9.99
C VAL A 603 -42.39 20.44 9.84
N ALA A 604 -43.14 20.63 10.91
CA ALA A 604 -44.26 21.56 10.97
C ALA A 604 -44.39 22.18 12.37
N SER A 605 -44.77 23.47 12.43
CA SER A 605 -45.09 24.13 13.69
C SER A 605 -46.44 23.68 14.26
N ASP A 606 -46.59 23.78 15.56
CA ASP A 606 -47.87 23.63 16.27
C ASP A 606 -49.01 24.47 15.66
N ILE A 607 -48.73 25.71 15.25
CA ILE A 607 -49.70 26.60 14.59
C ILE A 607 -50.20 25.96 13.29
N LYS A 608 -49.30 25.42 12.46
CA LYS A 608 -49.68 24.81 11.18
C LYS A 608 -50.33 23.45 11.35
N LEU A 609 -49.91 22.68 12.35
CA LEU A 609 -50.53 21.41 12.71
C LEU A 609 -51.98 21.59 13.15
N GLN A 610 -52.31 22.64 13.90
CA GLN A 610 -53.70 22.96 14.24
C GLN A 610 -54.55 23.19 12.98
N GLU A 611 -54.02 23.87 11.97
CA GLU A 611 -54.73 24.07 10.70
C GLU A 611 -54.97 22.74 9.96
N TRP A 612 -53.95 21.89 9.84
CA TRP A 612 -54.06 20.59 9.15
C TRP A 612 -54.98 19.59 9.86
N LEU A 613 -54.96 19.56 11.19
CA LEU A 613 -55.72 18.59 11.98
C LEU A 613 -57.17 19.01 12.23
N TYR A 614 -57.48 20.31 12.29
CA TYR A 614 -58.85 20.78 12.53
C TYR A 614 -59.63 21.10 11.24
N ASN A 615 -58.97 21.29 10.10
CA ASN A 615 -59.64 21.57 8.82
C ASN A 615 -59.16 20.66 7.67
N PRO A 616 -59.62 19.40 7.61
CA PRO A 616 -59.14 18.40 6.63
C PRO A 616 -59.59 18.66 5.17
N ARG A 617 -60.27 19.78 4.88
CA ARG A 617 -60.94 20.03 3.58
C ARG A 617 -60.17 20.89 2.59
N ASP A 618 -59.06 21.50 2.98
CA ASP A 618 -58.17 22.20 2.06
C ASP A 618 -56.77 21.64 2.22
N ILE A 619 -56.30 20.85 1.25
CA ILE A 619 -54.92 20.85 0.70
C ILE A 619 -54.76 19.74 -0.37
N SER A 620 -54.55 20.21 -1.60
CA SER A 620 -54.02 19.55 -2.81
C SER A 620 -54.75 18.35 -3.43
N SER A 621 -55.54 18.63 -4.48
CA SER A 621 -55.77 17.68 -5.57
C SER A 621 -54.44 17.40 -6.30
N PRO A 622 -54.09 16.14 -6.64
CA PRO A 622 -52.94 15.82 -7.48
C PRO A 622 -53.04 16.38 -8.92
N ARG A 623 -54.15 17.03 -9.29
CA ARG A 623 -54.43 17.52 -10.64
C ARG A 623 -54.02 18.96 -10.93
N TYR A 624 -53.40 19.69 -9.98
CA TYR A 624 -53.01 21.09 -10.22
C TYR A 624 -51.62 21.28 -10.84
N ASP A 625 -51.12 20.30 -11.59
CA ASP A 625 -49.92 20.46 -12.43
C ASP A 625 -50.11 19.68 -13.74
N GLN A 626 -51.18 19.98 -14.49
CA GLN A 626 -51.28 19.67 -15.92
C GLN A 626 -51.91 20.83 -16.69
N ASP A 627 -51.04 21.60 -17.33
CA ASP A 627 -51.14 22.04 -18.73
C ASP A 627 -52.58 22.22 -19.25
N SER A 628 -53.28 23.21 -18.72
CA SER A 628 -54.43 23.81 -19.39
C SER A 628 -53.95 25.12 -19.98
N GLY A 629 -53.55 25.06 -21.25
CA GLY A 629 -53.27 26.24 -22.04
C GLY A 629 -54.50 27.16 -22.03
N HIS A 630 -54.46 28.20 -21.22
CA HIS A 630 -55.19 29.43 -21.46
C HIS A 630 -54.48 30.58 -20.75
N ASP A 631 -54.01 31.48 -21.60
CA ASP A 631 -53.50 32.81 -21.31
C ASP A 631 -54.53 33.59 -20.46
N SER A 632 -54.18 33.89 -19.22
CA SER A 632 -54.84 34.90 -18.37
C SER A 632 -53.89 35.28 -17.25
N GLY A 633 -53.12 36.34 -17.50
CA GLY A 633 -52.46 37.07 -16.43
C GLY A 633 -53.47 37.82 -15.59
N SER A 634 -53.38 37.68 -14.27
CA SER A 634 -53.68 38.75 -13.32
C SER A 634 -53.24 38.35 -11.90
N GLU A 635 -52.26 39.12 -11.41
CA GLU A 635 -52.19 39.68 -10.05
C GLU A 635 -51.73 38.77 -8.90
N ASP A 636 -50.42 38.80 -8.68
CA ASP A 636 -49.74 39.05 -7.40
C ASP A 636 -50.41 38.55 -6.10
N THR A 637 -49.97 37.39 -5.65
CA THR A 637 -49.73 37.16 -4.22
C THR A 637 -48.32 36.63 -4.04
N SER A 638 -47.44 37.50 -3.55
CA SER A 638 -46.12 37.18 -3.01
C SER A 638 -46.25 36.03 -1.99
N TYR A 639 -45.91 34.80 -2.39
CA TYR A 639 -45.84 33.67 -1.47
C TYR A 639 -44.52 33.80 -0.68
N ASP A 640 -44.69 33.97 0.62
CA ASP A 640 -43.67 34.33 1.60
C ASP A 640 -42.46 33.39 1.59
N SER A 641 -41.28 33.93 1.90
CA SER A 641 -39.99 33.28 1.68
C SER A 641 -39.66 32.17 2.69
N SER A 642 -40.49 31.97 3.71
CA SER A 642 -40.37 30.88 4.68
C SER A 642 -41.75 30.50 5.22
N GLN A 643 -42.16 29.24 5.04
CA GLN A 643 -43.41 28.71 5.61
C GLN A 643 -43.16 28.13 7.00
N PRO A 644 -44.16 28.07 7.90
CA PRO A 644 -44.04 27.46 9.23
C PRO A 644 -44.00 25.91 9.18
N PHE A 645 -43.68 25.34 8.01
CA PHE A 645 -43.51 23.93 7.77
C PHE A 645 -42.66 23.71 6.51
N THR A 646 -41.96 22.58 6.44
CA THR A 646 -41.25 22.14 5.23
C THR A 646 -41.42 20.63 5.10
N LEU A 647 -42.05 20.19 4.01
CA LEU A 647 -42.25 18.76 3.69
C LEU A 647 -41.63 18.42 2.32
N ALA A 648 -40.81 17.38 2.27
CA ALA A 648 -40.33 16.77 1.03
C ALA A 648 -41.24 15.60 0.63
N THR A 649 -41.41 15.36 -0.67
CA THR A 649 -42.26 14.29 -1.20
C THR A 649 -41.40 13.11 -1.63
N ILE A 650 -41.80 11.92 -1.21
CA ILE A 650 -41.13 10.64 -1.49
C ILE A 650 -42.17 9.69 -2.06
N GLY A 651 -41.86 8.97 -3.11
CA GLY A 651 -42.78 8.00 -3.68
C GLY A 651 -42.18 7.28 -4.86
N MET A 652 -42.67 6.07 -5.15
CA MET A 652 -42.22 5.27 -6.30
C MET A 652 -40.69 5.11 -6.35
N ASN A 653 -40.07 4.88 -5.18
CA ASN A 653 -38.63 4.76 -4.98
C ASN A 653 -37.80 6.00 -5.43
N LYS A 654 -38.39 7.19 -5.35
CA LYS A 654 -37.78 8.48 -5.70
C LYS A 654 -37.99 9.53 -4.62
N PHE A 655 -37.02 10.42 -4.47
CA PHE A 655 -37.07 11.62 -3.64
C PHE A 655 -37.26 12.86 -4.52
N PHE A 656 -38.34 13.62 -4.29
CA PHE A 656 -38.71 14.78 -5.11
C PHE A 656 -38.36 16.08 -4.38
N ILE A 657 -37.49 16.87 -4.99
CA ILE A 657 -37.12 18.20 -4.49
C ILE A 657 -38.23 19.20 -4.88
N PRO A 658 -38.85 19.91 -3.91
CA PRO A 658 -39.86 20.93 -4.19
C PRO A 658 -39.33 22.05 -5.11
N LYS A 659 -40.18 22.56 -6.02
CA LYS A 659 -39.83 23.72 -6.87
C LYS A 659 -39.70 24.97 -5.97
N SER A 660 -38.52 25.62 -5.93
CA SER A 660 -38.37 26.96 -5.34
C SER A 660 -38.56 28.05 -6.41
N SER A 661 -39.13 29.19 -6.03
CA SER A 661 -39.41 30.34 -6.91
C SER A 661 -38.15 31.14 -7.30
N HIS A 662 -36.97 30.83 -6.74
CA HIS A 662 -35.75 31.61 -6.98
C HIS A 662 -34.48 30.75 -7.11
N VAL A 663 -34.29 30.07 -8.24
CA VAL A 663 -32.95 29.89 -8.83
C VAL A 663 -33.10 29.80 -10.36
N ALA A 664 -32.85 30.92 -11.04
CA ALA A 664 -32.57 30.89 -12.47
C ALA A 664 -31.17 30.30 -12.66
N GLY A 665 -31.09 29.06 -13.16
CA GLY A 665 -29.85 28.46 -13.65
C GLY A 665 -29.13 27.53 -12.66
N ALA A 666 -29.64 26.32 -12.48
CA ALA A 666 -28.82 25.14 -12.23
C ALA A 666 -29.61 23.89 -12.66
N THR A 667 -29.11 23.16 -13.64
CA THR A 667 -29.60 21.85 -14.08
C THR A 667 -29.19 20.78 -13.04
N ALA A 668 -29.81 20.80 -11.86
CA ALA A 668 -29.74 19.70 -10.92
C ALA A 668 -30.94 18.77 -11.15
N ASP A 669 -30.70 17.46 -11.19
CA ASP A 669 -31.77 16.45 -11.25
C ASP A 669 -32.70 16.63 -10.05
N ARG A 670 -33.93 17.09 -10.29
CA ARG A 670 -34.93 17.39 -9.24
C ARG A 670 -35.57 16.14 -8.64
N VAL A 671 -35.24 14.99 -9.20
CA VAL A 671 -35.73 13.68 -8.81
C VAL A 671 -34.51 12.83 -8.52
N LEU A 672 -34.28 12.55 -7.24
CA LEU A 672 -33.15 11.74 -6.79
C LEU A 672 -33.62 10.29 -6.54
N PRO A 673 -32.75 9.29 -6.72
CA PRO A 673 -33.04 7.94 -6.25
C PRO A 673 -33.27 7.98 -4.73
N LEU A 674 -34.27 7.25 -4.25
CA LEU A 674 -34.56 7.17 -2.82
C LEU A 674 -33.39 6.50 -2.08
N PRO A 675 -32.73 7.17 -1.12
CA PRO A 675 -31.77 6.50 -0.24
C PRO A 675 -32.47 5.44 0.61
N THR A 676 -31.75 4.42 1.03
CA THR A 676 -32.30 3.41 1.97
C THR A 676 -32.73 4.04 3.30
N ARG A 677 -32.10 5.17 3.68
CA ARG A 677 -32.35 5.90 4.91
C ARG A 677 -32.26 7.40 4.69
N ILE A 678 -33.23 8.13 5.23
CA ILE A 678 -33.32 9.57 5.09
C ILE A 678 -33.13 10.21 6.45
N GLY A 679 -32.28 11.23 6.49
CA GLY A 679 -32.07 12.08 7.64
C GLY A 679 -32.74 13.43 7.45
N ILE A 680 -33.30 14.01 8.49
CA ILE A 680 -33.74 15.40 8.52
C ILE A 680 -32.97 16.11 9.63
N CYS A 681 -32.37 17.25 9.31
CA CYS A 681 -31.75 18.15 10.27
C CYS A 681 -32.56 19.44 10.35
N LEU A 682 -33.09 19.76 11.52
CA LEU A 682 -33.70 21.06 11.82
C LEU A 682 -32.70 21.90 12.60
N ASP A 683 -32.33 23.05 12.03
CA ASP A 683 -31.67 24.12 12.75
C ASP A 683 -32.72 25.15 13.16
N TYR A 684 -33.20 25.04 14.40
CA TYR A 684 -34.21 25.96 14.91
C TYR A 684 -33.66 27.39 15.00
N ASP A 685 -32.38 27.51 15.36
CA ASP A 685 -31.75 28.80 15.64
C ASP A 685 -31.44 29.58 14.35
N GLU A 686 -31.03 28.89 13.27
CA GLU A 686 -30.86 29.49 11.94
C GLU A 686 -32.13 29.50 11.08
N GLY A 687 -33.19 28.79 11.48
CA GLY A 687 -34.43 28.69 10.70
C GLY A 687 -34.26 27.88 9.42
N LYS A 688 -33.54 26.75 9.47
CA LYS A 688 -33.23 25.92 8.29
C LYS A 688 -33.56 24.46 8.50
N VAL A 689 -33.96 23.80 7.41
CA VAL A 689 -34.20 22.35 7.37
C VAL A 689 -33.43 21.74 6.22
N GLY A 690 -32.54 20.81 6.55
CA GLY A 690 -31.80 19.99 5.60
C GLY A 690 -32.31 18.55 5.58
N PHE A 691 -32.39 17.97 4.38
CA PHE A 691 -32.69 16.57 4.11
C PHE A 691 -31.40 15.89 3.65
N TYR A 692 -31.08 14.75 4.24
CA TYR A 692 -29.80 14.06 4.09
C TYR A 692 -30.01 12.59 3.69
N ASP A 693 -29.07 12.03 2.95
CA ASP A 693 -28.88 10.58 2.87
C ASP A 693 -28.18 10.14 4.16
N ALA A 694 -28.92 9.45 5.03
CA ALA A 694 -28.42 9.07 6.35
C ALA A 694 -27.37 7.95 6.32
N ASN A 695 -27.07 7.37 5.15
CA ASN A 695 -26.01 6.37 5.01
C ASN A 695 -24.62 6.98 4.98
N ASN A 696 -24.48 8.11 4.30
CA ASN A 696 -23.21 8.81 4.07
C ASN A 696 -23.22 10.25 4.62
N MET A 697 -24.31 10.65 5.29
CA MET A 697 -24.56 11.99 5.80
C MET A 697 -24.43 13.09 4.75
N LYS A 698 -24.77 12.79 3.49
CA LYS A 698 -24.73 13.75 2.38
C LYS A 698 -26.03 14.57 2.35
N CYS A 699 -25.92 15.89 2.35
CA CYS A 699 -27.07 16.77 2.17
C CYS A 699 -27.65 16.61 0.75
N LEU A 700 -28.95 16.31 0.67
CA LEU A 700 -29.72 16.16 -0.56
C LEU A 700 -30.44 17.45 -0.94
N TYR A 701 -31.01 18.13 0.05
CA TYR A 701 -31.82 19.32 -0.14
C TYR A 701 -31.89 20.14 1.15
N GLU A 702 -31.78 21.46 1.07
CA GLU A 702 -31.88 22.36 2.22
C GLU A 702 -32.80 23.54 1.87
N ARG A 703 -33.62 23.97 2.84
CA ARG A 703 -34.52 25.12 2.69
C ARG A 703 -34.71 25.84 4.02
N ASP A 704 -34.95 27.14 3.94
CA ASP A 704 -35.39 27.95 5.08
C ASP A 704 -36.81 27.55 5.56
N VAL A 705 -37.03 27.58 6.86
CA VAL A 705 -38.32 27.31 7.53
C VAL A 705 -38.55 28.37 8.59
N ASP A 706 -39.80 28.79 8.74
CA ASP A 706 -40.18 29.75 9.76
C ASP A 706 -40.42 29.04 11.10
N CYS A 707 -39.41 29.08 11.98
CA CYS A 707 -39.45 28.44 13.31
C CYS A 707 -40.24 29.28 14.32
N ILE A 708 -41.57 29.32 14.17
CA ILE A 708 -42.48 29.97 15.12
C ILE A 708 -43.18 28.90 15.96
N GLY A 709 -43.03 29.00 17.29
CA GLY A 709 -43.68 28.07 18.23
C GLY A 709 -42.91 26.76 18.39
N THR A 710 -43.61 25.67 18.68
CA THR A 710 -42.98 24.36 18.81
C THR A 710 -42.98 23.64 17.47
N MET A 711 -41.79 23.24 16.98
CA MET A 711 -41.63 22.49 15.73
C MET A 711 -41.66 20.98 16.00
N TYR A 712 -42.40 20.22 15.20
CA TYR A 712 -42.48 18.77 15.33
C TYR A 712 -42.00 18.08 14.05
N PRO A 713 -41.32 16.91 14.17
CA PRO A 713 -41.19 15.98 13.06
C PRO A 713 -42.57 15.61 12.54
N ALA A 714 -42.82 15.81 11.25
CA ALA A 714 -44.13 15.64 10.64
C ALA A 714 -44.04 14.71 9.43
N PHE A 715 -44.97 13.77 9.37
CA PHE A 715 -45.06 12.73 8.36
C PHE A 715 -46.49 12.70 7.81
N ALA A 716 -46.66 12.40 6.53
CA ALA A 716 -47.97 12.18 5.94
C ALA A 716 -47.91 11.03 4.94
N LEU A 717 -48.81 10.06 5.08
CA LEU A 717 -48.87 8.90 4.20
C LEU A 717 -50.07 9.04 3.25
N LEU A 718 -49.89 8.60 2.01
CA LEU A 718 -50.95 8.49 1.01
C LEU A 718 -50.82 7.13 0.31
N GLY A 719 -51.78 6.24 0.55
CA GLY A 719 -51.72 4.86 0.08
C GLY A 719 -50.82 3.97 0.92
N GLY A 720 -50.77 2.68 0.57
CA GLY A 720 -50.04 1.68 1.34
C GLY A 720 -48.53 1.95 1.42
N GLY A 721 -47.95 1.60 2.57
CA GLY A 721 -46.53 1.75 2.91
C GLY A 721 -46.32 2.03 4.40
N ALA A 722 -45.13 1.70 4.91
CA ALA A 722 -44.73 1.98 6.28
C ALA A 722 -43.50 2.91 6.38
N ILE A 723 -43.46 3.67 7.48
CA ILE A 723 -42.32 4.48 7.91
C ILE A 723 -41.79 3.87 9.20
N HIS A 724 -40.49 3.61 9.25
CA HIS A 724 -39.79 3.09 10.42
C HIS A 724 -38.78 4.13 10.91
N LEU A 725 -38.90 4.56 12.17
CA LEU A 725 -37.89 5.36 12.83
C LEU A 725 -36.64 4.49 13.07
N GLU A 726 -35.46 4.99 12.74
CA GLU A 726 -34.22 4.25 13.03
C GLU A 726 -33.83 4.45 14.50
N GLU A 727 -34.16 3.48 15.36
CA GLU A 727 -33.55 3.40 16.69
C GLU A 727 -32.26 2.57 16.64
N VAL A 728 -31.10 3.23 16.68
CA VAL A 728 -29.85 2.53 17.02
C VAL A 728 -29.01 3.41 17.93
N ILE A 729 -29.19 3.18 19.24
CA ILE A 729 -28.28 3.51 20.34
C ILE A 729 -28.23 5.01 20.71
N THR A 730 -29.34 5.54 21.21
CA THR A 730 -29.31 6.49 22.35
C THR A 730 -30.59 6.49 23.18
N ALA A 731 -31.38 5.41 23.16
CA ALA A 731 -32.31 5.11 24.24
C ALA A 731 -31.57 4.28 25.29
N ASN A 732 -31.60 4.71 26.55
CA ASN A 732 -31.46 3.79 27.67
C ASN A 732 -32.60 2.77 27.54
N HIS A 733 -32.41 1.71 26.77
CA HIS A 733 -33.22 0.52 26.92
C HIS A 733 -32.89 -0.03 28.30
N LEU A 734 -33.89 0.04 29.17
CA LEU A 734 -33.90 -0.52 30.50
C LEU A 734 -33.36 -1.97 30.49
N ASP A 735 -32.13 -2.16 30.96
CA ASP A 735 -31.66 -3.45 31.47
C ASP A 735 -32.40 -3.74 32.78
N TYR A 736 -33.58 -4.35 32.67
CA TYR A 736 -34.19 -5.14 33.72
C TYR A 736 -34.49 -6.53 33.15
N SER A 737 -33.44 -7.30 32.89
CA SER A 737 -33.50 -8.77 32.81
C SER A 737 -32.12 -9.34 32.54
N ASN A 738 -31.41 -9.70 33.62
CA ASN A 738 -30.76 -11.01 33.81
C ASN A 738 -29.75 -10.94 34.98
N GLU A 739 -30.28 -10.86 36.20
CA GLU A 739 -29.66 -11.47 37.39
C GLU A 739 -30.57 -12.61 37.85
N ILE A 740 -30.33 -13.82 37.32
CA ILE A 740 -30.43 -15.11 38.02
C ILE A 740 -29.33 -16.01 37.47
#